data_AF-A0A7W1PTG4-F1
#
_entry.id   AF-A0A7W1PTG4-F1
#
_cell.length_a   1.000
_cell.length_b   1.000
_cell.length_c   1.000
_cell.angle_alpha   90.00
_cell.angle_beta   90.00
_cell.angle_gamma   90.00
#
_symmetry.space_group_name_H-M   'P 1'
#
loop_
_entity.id
_entity.type
_entity.pdbx_description
1 polymer ?
#
loop_
_entity_poly.entity_id
_entity_poly.type
_entity_poly.pdbx_seq_one_letter_code
_entity_poly.pdbx_strand_id
1 'polypeptide(L)'
;VNNQEVVTELDNTVLKVFLPQPLKSGESIKFNIDFKTYFDRGGSVRRRMKLFNGYGYKHYDGVLWYPRISVYDNKFGWTTDQHLGREFYGNFGTFDVELTLANNFVLDATGNLINREEVLPEELRQKLDIRNFKDKPLYEAPSVVIPYDSTIRKTWKFHAENVHDFAWTADPTYRIGEVEWNGVKVISLAQEPHASRWQYAAEFTSKIIKVYSEDIGMYGYPKMIVADARDGMEYPMLTLNGGFDPDHRSLLAHEVAHNWFYGMVANNETYRAFMDEGFTQFLNSHSLRKIDGDTMVRREPKSAYLKKFMEPQKTIDRTVYYGYMQDAVTGDDGYLNTHSDKFGGALRHGGGYRHVYYKTGVMLYNLQYVLGDELFWAAMQHYFQQWKFCHPYPEDFRNSIIQFTGVDLNWFFDQWLETMKQIDYGVKSVKKAQGDDNYTITFNRKGRMEMPIDFTVIGKSDTTYNFHIPNNWFEKETDATILPRWIGWDKLRPEYEAVVNIPGGIKNVIIDPTERLADINMLDNSRKKPISLSFDHRVFNMRDWRKYEAFWRPDIWYNGYDGIKAGLHSNGSFFNHKHIYEFTGWYNTGLLQNQEIASFAPDDYERFSFRLSYKTSIRRVMKNSFVFGSAAALDGLRAGTLGVERWNEKETTRLYGFFRMMYRPDTTSLNYLVFPEEWQHGKFNNTINFGIDHQYQYQKGTGNLNLHMRSSAFTNDYNFSTIALTSVNKNRIGKFDFNTRIFAQYGVATALPDESALYLYGANPEELMDNKYTRAAGFFPPEWAGFGNTTGHFHHGGGLNLRGYSGYLAPFTDADDNVRLGYKGLSGAAINAELGFDRLITLMPRKLRNTFKVNTYLFADAGIMDFDITGPLAFAPLRADAGIGTALTIKKWGPLQMVKPLTIRFDMPLWLNRTPATDPEYFQFRWIFGINRAF
;
A
#
# COMPACT_ATOMS: atom_id res chain seq x y z
N VAL A 1 46.61 16.96 -15.27
CA VAL A 1 46.40 16.55 -16.67
C VAL A 1 47.74 16.42 -17.36
N ASN A 2 48.08 15.27 -17.94
CA ASN A 2 49.41 15.01 -18.53
C ASN A 2 50.58 15.44 -17.61
N ASN A 3 50.46 15.12 -16.31
CA ASN A 3 51.39 15.51 -15.23
C ASN A 3 51.55 17.02 -14.99
N GLN A 4 50.69 17.86 -15.58
CA GLN A 4 50.59 19.29 -15.27
C GLN A 4 49.38 19.56 -14.37
N GLU A 5 49.54 20.46 -13.41
CA GLU A 5 48.42 21.00 -12.64
C GLU A 5 47.56 21.88 -13.55
N VAL A 6 46.24 21.81 -13.38
CA VAL A 6 45.29 22.53 -14.21
C VAL A 6 44.27 23.25 -13.36
N VAL A 7 43.71 24.33 -13.91
CA VAL A 7 42.61 25.03 -13.26
C VAL A 7 41.38 24.12 -13.26
N THR A 8 40.73 24.03 -12.11
CA THR A 8 39.47 23.30 -11.93
C THR A 8 38.44 24.20 -11.27
N GLU A 9 37.18 24.00 -11.62
CA GLU A 9 36.03 24.68 -11.02
C GLU A 9 35.04 23.61 -10.56
N LEU A 10 34.77 23.56 -9.25
CA LEU A 10 33.78 22.65 -8.69
C LEU A 10 32.42 23.37 -8.60
N ASP A 11 31.49 22.98 -9.46
CA ASP A 11 30.09 23.39 -9.38
C ASP A 11 29.28 22.26 -8.70
N ASN A 12 29.19 22.36 -7.38
CA ASN A 12 28.50 21.40 -6.51
C ASN A 12 29.02 19.96 -6.69
N THR A 13 28.35 19.13 -7.51
CA THR A 13 28.77 17.73 -7.77
C THR A 13 29.55 17.55 -9.07
N VAL A 14 29.65 18.59 -9.90
CA VAL A 14 30.33 18.55 -11.20
C VAL A 14 31.68 19.27 -11.08
N LEU A 15 32.76 18.56 -11.36
CA LEU A 15 34.10 19.14 -11.43
C LEU A 15 34.46 19.45 -12.88
N LYS A 16 34.49 20.73 -13.22
CA LYS A 16 34.97 21.21 -14.52
C LYS A 16 36.48 21.31 -14.51
N VAL A 17 37.13 20.71 -15.51
CA VAL A 17 38.58 20.71 -15.67
C VAL A 17 38.94 21.49 -16.93
N PHE A 18 39.71 22.57 -16.79
CA PHE A 18 40.13 23.39 -17.92
C PHE A 18 41.40 22.81 -18.54
N LEU A 19 41.28 22.30 -19.78
CA LEU A 19 42.42 21.72 -20.49
C LEU A 19 43.39 22.82 -20.95
N PRO A 20 44.72 22.65 -20.79
CA PRO A 20 45.71 23.60 -21.30
C PRO A 20 45.67 23.79 -22.81
N GLN A 21 45.24 22.76 -23.54
CA GLN A 21 45.03 22.74 -24.98
C GLN A 21 43.71 22.00 -25.29
N PRO A 22 42.95 22.42 -26.32
CA PRO A 22 41.75 21.69 -26.74
C PRO A 22 42.08 20.24 -27.15
N LEU A 23 41.26 19.28 -26.72
CA LEU A 23 41.34 17.88 -27.13
C LEU A 23 40.63 17.71 -28.48
N LYS A 24 41.38 17.37 -29.54
CA LYS A 24 40.77 17.17 -30.88
C LYS A 24 40.21 15.75 -31.04
N SER A 25 39.37 15.56 -32.06
CA SER A 25 38.83 14.24 -32.40
C SER A 25 39.97 13.24 -32.66
N GLY A 26 39.88 12.06 -32.06
CA GLY A 26 40.89 10.99 -32.16
C GLY A 26 42.10 11.16 -31.23
N GLU A 27 42.25 12.31 -30.55
CA GLU A 27 43.31 12.50 -29.56
C GLU A 27 42.93 11.93 -28.18
N SER A 28 43.94 11.68 -27.34
CA SER A 28 43.78 11.15 -25.99
C SER A 28 44.43 12.07 -24.96
N ILE A 29 43.93 12.05 -23.72
CA ILE A 29 44.47 12.82 -22.61
C ILE A 29 44.48 12.00 -21.33
N LYS A 30 45.50 12.19 -20.48
CA LYS A 30 45.62 11.48 -19.20
C LYS A 30 45.28 12.39 -18.03
N PHE A 31 44.35 11.94 -17.20
CA PHE A 31 44.06 12.53 -15.89
C PHE A 31 44.71 11.70 -14.80
N ASN A 32 45.37 12.36 -13.85
CA ASN A 32 45.75 11.76 -12.56
C ASN A 32 44.95 12.52 -11.51
N ILE A 33 44.15 11.81 -10.71
CA ILE A 33 43.22 12.41 -9.77
C ILE A 33 43.39 11.71 -8.43
N ASP A 34 43.93 12.45 -7.46
CA ASP A 34 43.91 12.02 -6.07
C ASP A 34 42.59 12.46 -5.45
N PHE A 35 41.83 11.52 -4.90
CA PHE A 35 40.55 11.82 -4.28
C PHE A 35 40.37 11.07 -2.96
N LYS A 36 39.48 11.62 -2.13
CA LYS A 36 39.10 11.01 -0.86
C LYS A 36 37.58 10.94 -0.78
N THR A 37 37.08 9.74 -0.54
CA THR A 37 35.65 9.47 -0.31
C THR A 37 35.43 8.88 1.08
N TYR A 38 34.17 8.81 1.51
CA TYR A 38 33.79 8.32 2.84
C TYR A 38 32.50 7.51 2.76
N PHE A 39 32.46 6.40 3.49
CA PHE A 39 31.24 5.62 3.70
C PHE A 39 30.27 6.35 4.62
N ASP A 40 28.99 6.36 4.27
CA ASP A 40 27.93 6.87 5.15
C ASP A 40 27.62 5.88 6.28
N ARG A 41 27.45 6.39 7.51
CA ARG A 41 27.05 5.61 8.69
C ARG A 41 25.55 5.76 8.92
N GLY A 42 24.76 4.85 8.36
CA GLY A 42 23.31 4.80 8.62
C GLY A 42 22.42 5.17 7.44
N GLY A 43 22.97 5.27 6.23
CA GLY A 43 22.20 5.32 4.98
C GLY A 43 21.29 6.55 4.90
N SER A 44 21.88 7.74 4.82
CA SER A 44 21.14 8.84 4.21
C SER A 44 20.83 8.43 2.76
N VAL A 45 19.59 8.66 2.33
CA VAL A 45 19.04 8.25 1.02
C VAL A 45 19.80 8.89 -0.18
N ARG A 46 20.89 9.62 0.08
CA ARG A 46 21.61 10.45 -0.91
C ARG A 46 22.97 9.89 -1.33
N ARG A 47 23.47 8.81 -0.70
CA ARG A 47 24.73 8.14 -1.12
C ARG A 47 24.57 6.61 -0.98
N ARG A 48 24.66 5.90 -2.11
CA ARG A 48 24.49 4.42 -2.20
C ARG A 48 25.64 3.64 -1.54
N MET A 49 26.80 4.28 -1.34
CA MET A 49 27.98 3.73 -0.67
C MET A 49 27.76 3.53 0.85
N LYS A 50 27.83 2.28 1.34
CA LYS A 50 27.38 1.91 2.70
C LYS A 50 28.45 1.23 3.55
N LEU A 51 28.43 1.56 4.84
CA LEU A 51 29.12 0.85 5.90
C LEU A 51 28.14 0.53 7.02
N PHE A 52 28.01 -0.76 7.36
CA PHE A 52 27.15 -1.19 8.46
C PHE A 52 27.75 -2.34 9.26
N ASN A 53 27.18 -2.59 10.44
CA ASN A 53 27.52 -3.75 11.26
C ASN A 53 26.68 -4.96 10.81
N GLY A 54 27.36 -5.98 10.29
CA GLY A 54 26.83 -7.30 10.02
C GLY A 54 27.25 -8.26 11.13
N TYR A 55 26.37 -8.49 12.11
CA TYR A 55 26.56 -9.55 13.12
C TYR A 55 27.87 -9.46 13.92
N GLY A 56 28.29 -8.24 14.29
CA GLY A 56 29.55 -7.98 15.00
C GLY A 56 30.72 -7.61 14.09
N TYR A 57 30.58 -7.74 12.77
CA TYR A 57 31.62 -7.44 11.78
C TYR A 57 31.26 -6.21 10.95
N LYS A 58 32.27 -5.58 10.33
CA LYS A 58 32.05 -4.45 9.41
C LYS A 58 31.82 -5.00 8.01
N HIS A 59 30.81 -4.45 7.35
CA HIS A 59 30.46 -4.71 5.96
C HIS A 59 30.66 -3.45 5.12
N TYR A 60 31.15 -3.59 3.90
CA TYR A 60 31.38 -2.48 2.97
C TYR A 60 30.70 -2.74 1.63
N ASP A 61 29.93 -1.75 1.17
CA ASP A 61 29.44 -1.67 -0.21
C ASP A 61 30.08 -0.46 -0.90
N GLY A 62 31.06 -0.74 -1.76
CA GLY A 62 31.81 0.24 -2.52
C GLY A 62 31.18 0.47 -3.89
N VAL A 63 30.26 1.42 -3.95
CA VAL A 63 29.52 1.79 -5.16
C VAL A 63 29.61 3.30 -5.34
N LEU A 64 29.63 3.77 -6.59
CA LEU A 64 29.64 5.21 -6.90
C LEU A 64 30.75 5.98 -6.13
N TRP A 65 31.93 5.37 -5.98
CA TRP A 65 32.94 5.74 -4.98
C TRP A 65 34.13 6.52 -5.55
N TYR A 66 34.25 6.62 -6.87
CA TYR A 66 35.34 7.28 -7.58
C TYR A 66 34.81 8.42 -8.48
N PRO A 67 35.61 9.46 -8.79
CA PRO A 67 35.24 10.49 -9.76
C PRO A 67 35.04 9.88 -11.15
N ARG A 68 33.89 10.16 -11.77
CA ARG A 68 33.54 9.67 -13.11
C ARG A 68 33.64 10.82 -14.13
N ILE A 69 34.04 10.48 -15.35
CA ILE A 69 34.01 11.41 -16.47
C ILE A 69 32.55 11.51 -16.94
N SER A 70 32.02 12.74 -17.03
CA SER A 70 30.69 12.99 -17.62
C SER A 70 30.62 12.41 -19.02
N VAL A 71 29.47 11.84 -19.39
CA VAL A 71 29.28 11.32 -20.75
C VAL A 71 29.21 12.50 -21.71
N TYR A 72 29.96 12.44 -22.82
CA TYR A 72 29.68 13.28 -23.98
C TYR A 72 28.64 12.55 -24.83
N ASP A 73 27.40 12.97 -24.68
CA ASP A 73 26.24 12.35 -25.26
C ASP A 73 25.90 12.96 -26.63
N ASN A 74 25.53 12.12 -27.60
CA ASN A 74 25.22 12.60 -28.96
C ASN A 74 23.97 13.48 -29.03
N LYS A 75 23.04 13.33 -28.08
CA LYS A 75 21.79 14.09 -28.02
C LYS A 75 21.93 15.37 -27.21
N PHE A 76 22.69 15.35 -26.13
CA PHE A 76 22.77 16.48 -25.17
C PHE A 76 24.13 17.18 -25.09
N GLY A 77 25.17 16.64 -25.76
CA GLY A 77 26.54 17.05 -25.50
C GLY A 77 27.02 16.54 -24.14
N TRP A 78 27.84 17.33 -23.42
CA TRP A 78 28.28 16.92 -22.08
C TRP A 78 27.10 16.81 -21.11
N THR A 79 26.95 15.66 -20.47
CA THR A 79 25.95 15.46 -19.41
C THR A 79 26.44 16.12 -18.13
N THR A 80 26.02 17.36 -17.92
CA THR A 80 26.39 18.20 -16.77
C THR A 80 25.31 18.25 -15.69
N ASP A 81 24.36 17.31 -15.71
CA ASP A 81 23.35 17.21 -14.67
C ASP A 81 23.99 16.96 -13.30
N GLN A 82 23.51 17.70 -12.30
CA GLN A 82 23.98 17.55 -10.94
C GLN A 82 23.54 16.19 -10.39
N HIS A 83 24.45 15.49 -9.72
CA HIS A 83 24.15 14.19 -9.13
C HIS A 83 23.15 14.35 -7.97
N LEU A 84 21.96 13.77 -8.16
CA LEU A 84 20.83 13.89 -7.24
C LEU A 84 20.83 12.84 -6.10
N GLY A 85 21.95 12.14 -5.90
CA GLY A 85 22.04 11.03 -4.94
C GLY A 85 21.35 9.74 -5.41
N ARG A 86 21.24 9.55 -6.73
CA ARG A 86 20.63 8.41 -7.42
C ARG A 86 21.64 7.74 -8.37
N GLU A 87 21.18 6.89 -9.26
CA GLU A 87 22.00 6.16 -10.21
C GLU A 87 22.76 7.13 -11.18
N PHE A 88 23.82 6.64 -11.84
CA PHE A 88 24.73 7.43 -12.67
C PHE A 88 24.73 6.96 -14.12
N TYR A 89 24.52 7.90 -15.03
CA TYR A 89 24.83 7.71 -16.44
C TYR A 89 26.34 7.78 -16.65
N GLY A 90 26.92 6.73 -17.25
CA GLY A 90 28.35 6.62 -17.50
C GLY A 90 28.64 5.94 -18.84
N ASN A 91 29.82 6.22 -19.40
CA ASN A 91 30.26 5.65 -20.67
C ASN A 91 31.01 4.32 -20.44
N PHE A 92 31.01 3.45 -21.43
CA PHE A 92 31.77 2.19 -21.38
C PHE A 92 33.27 2.44 -21.34
N GLY A 93 33.98 1.64 -20.55
CA GLY A 93 35.41 1.74 -20.38
C GLY A 93 36.05 0.43 -19.93
N THR A 94 37.36 0.53 -19.73
CA THR A 94 38.20 -0.54 -19.14
C THR A 94 38.65 -0.10 -17.76
N PHE A 95 38.58 -1.00 -16.79
CA PHE A 95 38.93 -0.73 -15.39
C PHE A 95 39.96 -1.72 -14.91
N ASP A 96 41.12 -1.20 -14.50
CA ASP A 96 42.11 -1.91 -13.70
C ASP A 96 42.08 -1.36 -12.28
N VAL A 97 41.66 -2.19 -11.32
CA VAL A 97 41.38 -1.74 -9.94
C VAL A 97 42.14 -2.59 -8.93
N GLU A 98 42.85 -1.93 -8.02
CA GLU A 98 43.48 -2.56 -6.86
C GLU A 98 42.79 -2.09 -5.57
N LEU A 99 42.25 -3.03 -4.79
CA LEU A 99 41.58 -2.75 -3.51
C LEU A 99 42.36 -3.38 -2.36
N THR A 100 42.88 -2.54 -1.47
CA THR A 100 43.68 -2.99 -0.32
C THR A 100 42.88 -2.87 1.00
N LEU A 101 42.57 -4.01 1.62
CA LEU A 101 41.82 -4.08 2.88
C LEU A 101 42.58 -4.88 3.95
N ALA A 102 42.03 -4.96 5.17
CA ALA A 102 42.54 -5.86 6.19
C ALA A 102 42.45 -7.33 5.74
N ASN A 103 43.38 -8.16 6.23
CA ASN A 103 43.59 -9.54 5.79
C ASN A 103 42.35 -10.45 5.84
N ASN A 104 41.42 -10.17 6.77
CA ASN A 104 40.26 -10.99 7.06
C ASN A 104 39.03 -10.73 6.18
N PHE A 105 39.06 -9.70 5.32
CA PHE A 105 37.95 -9.44 4.41
C PHE A 105 37.93 -10.46 3.26
N VAL A 106 36.72 -10.95 2.98
CA VAL A 106 36.37 -11.62 1.72
C VAL A 106 35.69 -10.58 0.85
N LEU A 107 36.15 -10.45 -0.40
CA LEU A 107 35.72 -9.40 -1.32
C LEU A 107 35.51 -9.98 -2.72
N ASP A 108 34.52 -9.48 -3.44
CA ASP A 108 34.43 -9.60 -4.90
C ASP A 108 33.90 -8.29 -5.50
N ALA A 109 34.08 -8.11 -6.81
CA ALA A 109 33.84 -6.86 -7.51
C ALA A 109 33.45 -7.06 -8.97
N THR A 110 33.06 -5.99 -9.66
CA THR A 110 33.00 -5.94 -11.14
C THR A 110 34.34 -6.38 -11.75
N GLY A 111 34.31 -7.14 -12.85
CA GLY A 111 35.53 -7.58 -13.57
C GLY A 111 36.17 -8.87 -13.05
N ASN A 112 37.09 -9.46 -13.81
CA ASN A 112 37.78 -10.68 -13.41
C ASN A 112 38.80 -10.43 -12.29
N LEU A 113 38.80 -11.30 -11.28
CA LEU A 113 39.83 -11.31 -10.22
C LEU A 113 41.11 -11.94 -10.75
N ILE A 114 42.14 -11.14 -11.02
CA ILE A 114 43.34 -11.59 -11.72
C ILE A 114 44.39 -12.24 -10.80
N ASN A 115 44.34 -11.98 -9.49
CA ASN A 115 45.26 -12.58 -8.50
C ASN A 115 44.57 -13.55 -7.53
N ARG A 116 43.57 -14.30 -8.00
CA ARG A 116 42.72 -15.19 -7.15
C ARG A 116 43.53 -16.14 -6.28
N GLU A 117 44.55 -16.79 -6.82
CA GLU A 117 45.37 -17.78 -6.09
C GLU A 117 46.10 -17.17 -4.87
N GLU A 118 46.43 -15.87 -4.93
CA GLU A 118 47.07 -15.14 -3.84
C GLU A 118 46.06 -14.78 -2.73
N VAL A 119 44.88 -14.26 -3.11
CA VAL A 119 43.91 -13.69 -2.16
C VAL A 119 42.88 -14.69 -1.63
N LEU A 120 42.59 -15.73 -2.41
CA LEU A 120 41.67 -16.84 -2.14
C LEU A 120 42.31 -18.19 -2.56
N PRO A 121 43.38 -18.63 -1.88
CA PRO A 121 43.96 -19.95 -2.13
C PRO A 121 42.93 -21.06 -1.89
N GLU A 122 43.12 -22.20 -2.54
CA GLU A 122 42.14 -23.30 -2.60
C GLU A 122 41.67 -23.77 -1.20
N GLU A 123 42.59 -23.91 -0.23
CA GLU A 123 42.23 -24.29 1.14
C GLU A 123 41.29 -23.27 1.80
N LEU A 124 41.50 -21.98 1.57
CA LEU A 124 40.62 -20.93 2.09
C LEU A 124 39.27 -20.94 1.37
N ARG A 125 39.28 -21.12 0.04
CA ARG A 125 38.04 -21.22 -0.75
C ARG A 125 37.17 -22.39 -0.30
N GLN A 126 37.76 -23.53 0.05
CA GLN A 126 37.04 -24.69 0.59
C GLN A 126 36.43 -24.40 1.97
N LYS A 127 37.15 -23.70 2.85
CA LYS A 127 36.60 -23.28 4.17
C LYS A 127 35.44 -22.29 4.03
N LEU A 128 35.52 -21.40 3.04
CA LEU A 128 34.48 -20.39 2.76
C LEU A 128 33.31 -20.93 1.94
N ASP A 129 33.33 -22.19 1.51
CA ASP A 129 32.25 -22.77 0.71
C ASP A 129 30.91 -22.68 1.44
N ILE A 130 29.90 -22.15 0.76
CA ILE A 130 28.57 -21.96 1.34
C ILE A 130 27.95 -23.29 1.81
N ARG A 131 28.29 -24.41 1.18
CA ARG A 131 27.77 -25.76 1.51
C ARG A 131 28.12 -26.21 2.92
N ASN A 132 29.22 -25.70 3.50
CA ASN A 132 29.62 -25.97 4.88
C ASN A 132 28.61 -25.44 5.92
N PHE A 133 27.71 -24.53 5.51
CA PHE A 133 26.79 -23.81 6.40
C PHE A 133 25.31 -24.11 6.10
N LYS A 134 25.02 -25.18 5.35
CA LYS A 134 23.65 -25.53 4.92
C LYS A 134 22.66 -25.74 6.08
N ASP A 135 23.15 -26.27 7.20
CA ASP A 135 22.33 -26.63 8.37
C ASP A 135 22.34 -25.54 9.46
N LYS A 136 23.02 -24.41 9.21
CA LYS A 136 23.18 -23.33 10.20
C LYS A 136 21.84 -22.60 10.45
N PRO A 137 21.38 -22.48 11.71
CA PRO A 137 20.24 -21.66 12.07
C PRO A 137 20.37 -20.20 11.59
N LEU A 138 19.28 -19.66 11.04
CA LEU A 138 19.21 -18.26 10.63
C LEU A 138 19.54 -17.32 11.79
N TYR A 139 20.32 -16.28 11.50
CA TYR A 139 20.73 -15.21 12.43
C TYR A 139 21.70 -15.65 13.55
N GLU A 140 22.16 -16.89 13.56
CA GLU A 140 23.20 -17.31 14.48
C GLU A 140 24.53 -16.57 14.18
N ALA A 141 25.31 -16.32 15.23
CA ALA A 141 26.58 -15.60 15.10
C ALA A 141 27.53 -16.29 14.09
N PRO A 142 28.22 -15.53 13.24
CA PRO A 142 29.14 -16.08 12.25
C PRO A 142 30.41 -16.62 12.92
N SER A 143 31.04 -17.61 12.28
CA SER A 143 32.31 -18.18 12.69
C SER A 143 33.50 -17.40 12.13
N VAL A 144 34.65 -17.45 12.83
CA VAL A 144 35.88 -16.77 12.42
C VAL A 144 36.72 -17.71 11.56
N VAL A 145 36.63 -17.57 10.23
CA VAL A 145 37.43 -18.36 9.28
C VAL A 145 38.81 -17.73 9.04
N ILE A 146 38.88 -16.40 8.97
CA ILE A 146 40.12 -15.63 8.83
C ILE A 146 40.26 -14.71 10.04
N PRO A 147 41.20 -14.98 10.96
CA PRO A 147 41.45 -14.10 12.10
C PRO A 147 41.90 -12.70 11.64
N TYR A 148 41.35 -11.67 12.27
CA TYR A 148 41.75 -10.28 12.00
C TYR A 148 43.15 -10.01 12.53
N ASP A 149 44.02 -9.49 11.66
CA ASP A 149 45.33 -8.96 12.01
C ASP A 149 45.44 -7.50 11.53
N SER A 150 45.65 -6.58 12.47
CA SER A 150 45.74 -5.15 12.17
C SER A 150 46.99 -4.77 11.38
N THR A 151 48.02 -5.62 11.35
CA THR A 151 49.31 -5.38 10.69
C THR A 151 49.33 -5.88 9.24
N ILE A 152 48.45 -6.82 8.89
CA ILE A 152 48.45 -7.45 7.56
C ILE A 152 47.37 -6.80 6.68
N ARG A 153 47.72 -6.56 5.42
CA ARG A 153 46.79 -6.10 4.37
C ARG A 153 46.76 -7.12 3.24
N LYS A 154 45.65 -7.16 2.51
CA LYS A 154 45.43 -7.99 1.34
C LYS A 154 44.94 -7.11 0.18
N THR A 155 45.58 -7.23 -0.98
CA THR A 155 45.27 -6.43 -2.17
C THR A 155 44.63 -7.30 -3.25
N TRP A 156 43.39 -6.95 -3.60
CA TRP A 156 42.60 -7.63 -4.62
C TRP A 156 42.71 -6.87 -5.94
N LYS A 157 43.02 -7.57 -7.02
CA LYS A 157 43.24 -6.96 -8.35
C LYS A 157 42.16 -7.39 -9.33
N PHE A 158 41.50 -6.44 -9.96
CA PHE A 158 40.41 -6.69 -10.89
C PHE A 158 40.67 -6.03 -12.24
N HIS A 159 40.23 -6.72 -13.31
CA HIS A 159 40.22 -6.21 -14.68
C HIS A 159 38.82 -6.36 -15.28
N ALA A 160 38.22 -5.26 -15.76
CA ALA A 160 36.90 -5.25 -16.40
C ALA A 160 36.94 -4.55 -17.75
N GLU A 161 36.27 -5.12 -18.75
CA GLU A 161 36.13 -4.55 -20.10
C GLU A 161 34.66 -4.27 -20.42
N ASN A 162 34.41 -3.24 -21.23
CA ASN A 162 33.08 -2.83 -21.68
C ASN A 162 32.06 -2.68 -20.55
N VAL A 163 32.49 -2.12 -19.41
CA VAL A 163 31.60 -1.76 -18.30
C VAL A 163 31.54 -0.25 -18.16
N HIS A 164 30.40 0.28 -17.74
CA HIS A 164 30.25 1.71 -17.52
C HIS A 164 30.42 2.10 -16.03
N ASP A 165 30.37 1.13 -15.11
CA ASP A 165 30.62 1.36 -13.68
C ASP A 165 31.39 0.20 -13.03
N PHE A 166 32.03 0.48 -11.90
CA PHE A 166 32.80 -0.47 -11.11
C PHE A 166 32.35 -0.47 -9.64
N ALA A 167 31.80 -1.60 -9.21
CA ALA A 167 31.33 -1.81 -7.85
C ALA A 167 32.04 -2.97 -7.16
N TRP A 168 32.07 -2.94 -5.83
CA TRP A 168 32.63 -4.01 -5.00
C TRP A 168 31.91 -4.12 -3.66
N THR A 169 31.97 -5.31 -3.06
CA THR A 169 31.44 -5.54 -1.70
C THR A 169 32.38 -6.42 -0.89
N ALA A 170 32.48 -6.18 0.41
CA ALA A 170 33.41 -6.88 1.29
C ALA A 170 32.87 -7.11 2.71
N ASP A 171 32.95 -8.36 3.17
CA ASP A 171 32.52 -8.78 4.50
C ASP A 171 33.36 -9.98 4.98
N PRO A 172 33.90 -9.99 6.21
CA PRO A 172 34.64 -11.14 6.75
C PRO A 172 33.80 -12.42 6.89
N THR A 173 32.48 -12.26 6.92
CA THR A 173 31.50 -13.34 7.13
C THR A 173 30.96 -13.92 5.84
N TYR A 174 31.41 -13.46 4.67
CA TYR A 174 30.94 -13.98 3.40
C TYR A 174 31.30 -15.44 3.17
N ARG A 175 30.33 -16.19 2.66
CA ARG A 175 30.46 -17.58 2.21
C ARG A 175 30.09 -17.65 0.74
N ILE A 176 30.82 -18.47 0.00
CA ILE A 176 30.87 -18.42 -1.47
C ILE A 176 30.18 -19.66 -2.03
N GLY A 177 29.12 -19.41 -2.80
CA GLY A 177 28.56 -20.37 -3.74
C GLY A 177 29.02 -20.04 -5.15
N GLU A 178 29.30 -21.04 -5.96
CA GLU A 178 29.83 -20.85 -7.32
C GLU A 178 29.32 -21.94 -8.25
N VAL A 179 28.82 -21.55 -9.42
CA VAL A 179 28.46 -22.43 -10.54
C VAL A 179 28.93 -21.76 -11.84
N GLU A 180 28.93 -22.51 -12.95
CA GLU A 180 29.28 -21.98 -14.26
C GLU A 180 28.18 -22.30 -15.26
N TRP A 181 27.85 -21.34 -16.12
CA TRP A 181 26.93 -21.54 -17.24
C TRP A 181 27.49 -20.88 -18.50
N ASN A 182 27.73 -21.67 -19.54
CA ASN A 182 28.24 -21.21 -20.84
C ASN A 182 29.48 -20.30 -20.74
N GLY A 183 30.46 -20.68 -19.90
CA GLY A 183 31.68 -19.90 -19.65
C GLY A 183 31.51 -18.69 -18.72
N VAL A 184 30.29 -18.39 -18.27
CA VAL A 184 30.00 -17.32 -17.29
C VAL A 184 30.07 -17.89 -15.88
N LYS A 185 30.97 -17.34 -15.05
CA LYS A 185 31.05 -17.70 -13.62
C LYS A 185 29.94 -17.02 -12.84
N VAL A 186 29.12 -17.79 -12.13
CA VAL A 186 28.00 -17.27 -11.34
C VAL A 186 28.30 -17.48 -9.87
N ILE A 187 28.41 -16.39 -9.12
CA ILE A 187 28.93 -16.38 -7.75
C ILE A 187 27.85 -15.83 -6.81
N SER A 188 27.64 -16.49 -5.68
CA SER A 188 26.82 -15.97 -4.59
C SER A 188 27.67 -15.69 -3.36
N LEU A 189 27.62 -14.48 -2.83
CA LEU A 189 28.26 -14.09 -1.57
C LEU A 189 27.19 -13.95 -0.48
N ALA A 190 27.11 -14.90 0.44
CA ALA A 190 26.12 -14.89 1.52
C ALA A 190 26.76 -14.51 2.85
N GLN A 191 26.16 -13.59 3.63
CA GLN A 191 26.59 -13.44 5.03
C GLN A 191 26.33 -14.77 5.75
N GLU A 192 27.29 -15.31 6.48
CA GLU A 192 27.17 -16.64 7.10
C GLU A 192 25.85 -16.86 7.88
N PRO A 193 25.32 -15.90 8.65
CA PRO A 193 24.05 -16.08 9.36
C PRO A 193 22.83 -16.29 8.46
N HIS A 194 22.99 -16.08 7.15
CA HIS A 194 22.00 -16.30 6.11
C HIS A 194 22.32 -17.49 5.18
N ALA A 195 23.52 -18.06 5.29
CA ALA A 195 24.06 -19.03 4.32
C ALA A 195 23.17 -20.27 4.10
N SER A 196 22.48 -20.77 5.14
CA SER A 196 21.56 -21.92 5.00
C SER A 196 20.38 -21.67 4.05
N ARG A 197 20.02 -20.40 3.81
CA ARG A 197 18.96 -20.00 2.87
C ARG A 197 19.46 -19.33 1.60
N TRP A 198 20.77 -19.34 1.37
CA TRP A 198 21.43 -18.83 0.16
C TRP A 198 22.12 -19.93 -0.64
N GLN A 199 22.04 -21.19 -0.21
CA GLN A 199 22.65 -22.35 -0.87
C GLN A 199 22.35 -22.44 -2.37
N TYR A 200 21.13 -22.07 -2.77
CA TYR A 200 20.64 -22.16 -4.13
C TYR A 200 20.80 -20.86 -4.94
N ALA A 201 21.35 -19.79 -4.36
CA ALA A 201 21.40 -18.48 -4.99
C ALA A 201 22.20 -18.48 -6.30
N ALA A 202 23.42 -19.05 -6.31
CA ALA A 202 24.24 -19.12 -7.52
C ALA A 202 23.58 -19.99 -8.63
N GLU A 203 23.00 -21.13 -8.27
CA GLU A 203 22.28 -21.98 -9.24
C GLU A 203 21.05 -21.27 -9.80
N PHE A 204 20.25 -20.63 -8.95
CA PHE A 204 19.09 -19.87 -9.39
C PHE A 204 19.49 -18.71 -10.33
N THR A 205 20.53 -17.96 -9.99
CA THR A 205 21.08 -16.91 -10.87
C THR A 205 21.56 -17.47 -12.21
N SER A 206 22.16 -18.66 -12.24
CA SER A 206 22.54 -19.29 -13.52
C SER A 206 21.32 -19.60 -14.40
N LYS A 207 20.19 -19.98 -13.80
CA LYS A 207 18.92 -20.19 -14.52
C LYS A 207 18.35 -18.88 -15.04
N ILE A 208 18.45 -17.79 -14.28
CA ILE A 208 18.07 -16.44 -14.72
C ILE A 208 18.90 -16.02 -15.94
N ILE A 209 20.24 -16.13 -15.85
CA ILE A 209 21.16 -15.78 -16.94
C ILE A 209 20.86 -16.60 -18.19
N LYS A 210 20.58 -17.89 -18.04
CA LYS A 210 20.17 -18.76 -19.14
C LYS A 210 18.91 -18.24 -19.84
N VAL A 211 17.84 -17.98 -19.08
CA VAL A 211 16.56 -17.49 -19.64
C VAL A 211 16.76 -16.18 -20.39
N TYR A 212 17.44 -15.20 -19.80
CA TYR A 212 17.66 -13.91 -20.46
C TYR A 212 18.56 -14.03 -21.70
N SER A 213 19.54 -14.93 -21.65
CA SER A 213 20.41 -15.18 -22.80
C SER A 213 19.68 -15.82 -23.99
N GLU A 214 18.78 -16.76 -23.71
CA GLU A 214 17.98 -17.46 -24.73
C GLU A 214 16.87 -16.56 -25.31
N ASP A 215 16.20 -15.78 -24.45
CA ASP A 215 15.02 -15.02 -24.86
C ASP A 215 15.34 -13.58 -25.34
N ILE A 216 16.41 -12.93 -24.85
CA ILE A 216 16.80 -11.55 -25.25
C ILE A 216 18.12 -11.53 -26.04
N GLY A 217 19.14 -12.23 -25.57
CA GLY A 217 20.44 -12.30 -26.24
C GLY A 217 21.59 -12.57 -25.29
N MET A 218 22.70 -13.11 -25.79
CA MET A 218 23.75 -13.66 -24.94
C MET A 218 24.36 -12.65 -23.95
N TYR A 219 24.48 -13.09 -22.69
CA TYR A 219 25.24 -12.40 -21.65
C TYR A 219 26.68 -12.13 -22.11
N GLY A 220 27.11 -10.87 -22.04
CA GLY A 220 28.38 -10.41 -22.59
C GLY A 220 29.55 -10.37 -21.63
N TYR A 221 29.32 -10.57 -20.32
CA TYR A 221 30.35 -10.47 -19.30
C TYR A 221 30.86 -11.85 -18.83
N PRO A 222 32.10 -11.95 -18.32
CA PRO A 222 32.69 -13.23 -17.92
C PRO A 222 32.14 -13.80 -16.61
N LYS A 223 31.47 -12.98 -15.80
CA LYS A 223 30.92 -13.41 -14.51
C LYS A 223 29.71 -12.59 -14.07
N MET A 224 28.96 -13.13 -13.11
CA MET A 224 27.87 -12.44 -12.43
C MET A 224 27.85 -12.80 -10.94
N ILE A 225 27.81 -11.78 -10.07
CA ILE A 225 27.81 -11.94 -8.61
C ILE A 225 26.46 -11.48 -8.04
N VAL A 226 25.87 -12.29 -7.16
CA VAL A 226 24.75 -11.90 -6.29
C VAL A 226 25.20 -11.90 -4.84
N ALA A 227 25.19 -10.74 -4.19
CA ALA A 227 25.69 -10.59 -2.83
C ALA A 227 24.57 -10.25 -1.83
N ASP A 228 24.59 -10.91 -0.68
CA ASP A 228 23.76 -10.59 0.48
C ASP A 228 24.35 -9.36 1.21
N ALA A 229 23.93 -8.18 0.78
CA ALA A 229 24.46 -6.88 1.18
C ALA A 229 23.39 -5.91 1.73
N ARG A 230 22.16 -6.42 1.97
CA ARG A 230 21.01 -5.66 2.50
C ARG A 230 20.62 -4.47 1.62
N ASP A 231 20.65 -4.67 0.32
CA ASP A 231 20.21 -3.70 -0.68
C ASP A 231 19.29 -4.35 -1.73
N GLY A 232 18.91 -3.58 -2.74
CA GLY A 232 18.41 -4.04 -4.03
C GLY A 232 18.95 -3.08 -5.07
N MET A 233 20.16 -3.37 -5.55
CA MET A 233 20.91 -2.51 -6.48
C MET A 233 21.77 -3.32 -7.44
N GLU A 234 21.84 -2.80 -8.65
CA GLU A 234 22.54 -3.30 -9.82
C GLU A 234 23.85 -2.58 -10.12
N TYR A 235 24.84 -3.36 -10.54
CA TYR A 235 26.06 -2.90 -11.18
C TYR A 235 26.51 -3.95 -12.21
N PRO A 236 27.35 -3.58 -13.19
CA PRO A 236 27.92 -4.56 -14.10
C PRO A 236 28.61 -5.70 -13.33
N MET A 237 28.17 -6.94 -13.59
CA MET A 237 28.65 -8.19 -12.97
C MET A 237 28.43 -8.33 -11.44
N LEU A 238 27.77 -7.40 -10.76
CA LEU A 238 27.56 -7.45 -9.30
C LEU A 238 26.21 -6.85 -8.91
N THR A 239 25.42 -7.60 -8.16
CA THR A 239 24.18 -7.09 -7.55
C THR A 239 24.22 -7.20 -6.03
N LEU A 240 23.79 -6.14 -5.36
CA LEU A 240 23.68 -6.05 -3.92
C LEU A 240 22.21 -6.31 -3.54
N ASN A 241 21.98 -7.43 -2.87
CA ASN A 241 20.66 -7.98 -2.60
C ASN A 241 20.42 -8.15 -1.10
N GLY A 242 19.19 -8.52 -0.73
CA GLY A 242 18.85 -8.92 0.62
C GLY A 242 17.78 -10.00 0.67
N GLY A 243 17.46 -10.46 1.87
CA GLY A 243 16.44 -11.49 2.10
C GLY A 243 16.99 -12.90 2.00
N PHE A 244 16.09 -13.87 1.78
CA PHE A 244 16.37 -15.30 1.87
C PHE A 244 15.49 -16.08 0.92
N ASP A 245 15.92 -17.27 0.50
CA ASP A 245 15.09 -18.18 -0.29
C ASP A 245 13.82 -18.61 0.48
N PRO A 246 12.65 -18.67 -0.18
CA PRO A 246 12.40 -18.33 -1.60
C PRO A 246 12.10 -16.84 -1.86
N ASP A 247 11.93 -16.03 -0.80
CA ASP A 247 11.41 -14.66 -0.91
C ASP A 247 12.35 -13.71 -1.70
N HIS A 248 13.67 -13.95 -1.70
CA HIS A 248 14.64 -13.13 -2.45
C HIS A 248 14.70 -13.43 -3.97
N ARG A 249 14.03 -14.49 -4.47
CA ARG A 249 14.16 -14.91 -5.87
C ARG A 249 13.74 -13.83 -6.86
N SER A 250 12.64 -13.13 -6.58
CA SER A 250 12.19 -12.03 -7.43
C SER A 250 13.15 -10.84 -7.43
N LEU A 251 13.82 -10.59 -6.30
CA LEU A 251 14.86 -9.57 -6.23
C LEU A 251 16.06 -9.99 -7.09
N LEU A 252 16.57 -11.21 -6.93
CA LEU A 252 17.67 -11.73 -7.75
C LEU A 252 17.35 -11.66 -9.25
N ALA A 253 16.12 -12.02 -9.65
CA ALA A 253 15.69 -11.95 -11.04
C ALA A 253 15.65 -10.51 -11.57
N HIS A 254 15.20 -9.55 -10.76
CA HIS A 254 15.19 -8.12 -11.08
C HIS A 254 16.60 -7.57 -11.24
N GLU A 255 17.43 -7.72 -10.21
CA GLU A 255 18.76 -7.12 -10.17
C GLU A 255 19.70 -7.73 -11.23
N VAL A 256 19.53 -9.02 -11.57
CA VAL A 256 20.31 -9.65 -12.64
C VAL A 256 19.84 -9.20 -14.03
N ALA A 257 18.56 -8.85 -14.20
CA ALA A 257 18.05 -8.33 -15.47
C ALA A 257 18.69 -6.98 -15.83
N HIS A 258 19.12 -6.22 -14.82
CA HIS A 258 19.88 -4.98 -14.97
C HIS A 258 21.27 -5.15 -15.60
N ASN A 259 21.72 -6.38 -15.85
CA ASN A 259 22.91 -6.57 -16.68
C ASN A 259 22.60 -6.58 -18.19
N TRP A 260 21.34 -6.78 -18.58
CA TRP A 260 20.90 -6.66 -19.99
C TRP A 260 20.50 -5.23 -20.34
N PHE A 261 19.56 -4.67 -19.58
CA PHE A 261 19.16 -3.27 -19.64
C PHE A 261 19.86 -2.55 -18.48
N TYR A 262 20.36 -1.33 -18.66
CA TYR A 262 21.46 -0.71 -17.87
C TYR A 262 22.85 -1.29 -18.17
N GLY A 263 23.14 -2.53 -17.82
CA GLY A 263 24.50 -3.06 -17.85
C GLY A 263 25.13 -3.17 -19.25
N MET A 264 24.47 -3.86 -20.18
CA MET A 264 24.93 -3.99 -21.57
C MET A 264 24.24 -2.98 -22.49
N VAL A 265 22.96 -2.70 -22.27
CA VAL A 265 22.24 -1.61 -22.94
C VAL A 265 22.19 -0.43 -21.98
N ALA A 266 23.18 0.45 -22.04
CA ALA A 266 23.40 1.52 -21.06
C ALA A 266 22.51 2.73 -21.33
N ASN A 267 21.20 2.57 -21.21
CA ASN A 267 20.26 3.69 -21.30
C ASN A 267 20.55 4.78 -20.26
N ASN A 268 20.21 6.03 -20.56
CA ASN A 268 20.34 7.13 -19.61
C ASN A 268 19.18 7.11 -18.59
N GLU A 269 19.35 6.38 -17.50
CA GLU A 269 18.39 6.26 -16.40
C GLU A 269 18.07 7.60 -15.68
N THR A 270 19.04 8.53 -15.66
CA THR A 270 18.84 9.86 -15.07
C THR A 270 17.86 10.69 -15.89
N TYR A 271 17.84 10.45 -17.21
CA TYR A 271 16.90 11.04 -18.13
C TYR A 271 15.59 10.25 -18.20
N ARG A 272 15.62 8.92 -18.39
CA ARG A 272 14.45 8.04 -18.54
C ARG A 272 14.66 6.68 -17.86
N ALA A 273 14.37 6.63 -16.57
CA ALA A 273 14.49 5.41 -15.77
C ALA A 273 13.62 4.24 -16.25
N PHE A 274 12.55 4.49 -17.03
CA PHE A 274 11.61 3.42 -17.41
C PHE A 274 12.23 2.38 -18.36
N MET A 275 13.23 2.79 -19.15
CA MET A 275 13.95 1.88 -20.05
C MET A 275 14.80 0.87 -19.30
N ASP A 276 15.13 1.19 -18.06
CA ASP A 276 15.89 0.33 -17.17
C ASP A 276 14.92 -0.50 -16.31
N GLU A 277 14.43 0.12 -15.24
CA GLU A 277 13.60 -0.49 -14.20
C GLU A 277 12.32 -1.14 -14.72
N GLY A 278 11.77 -0.62 -15.81
CA GLY A 278 10.58 -1.18 -16.45
C GLY A 278 10.84 -2.44 -17.25
N PHE A 279 11.97 -2.48 -17.97
CA PHE A 279 12.38 -3.64 -18.76
C PHE A 279 12.86 -4.76 -17.83
N THR A 280 13.56 -4.40 -16.76
CA THR A 280 13.97 -5.37 -15.73
C THR A 280 12.79 -5.93 -14.95
N GLN A 281 11.77 -5.12 -14.65
CA GLN A 281 10.53 -5.60 -14.04
C GLN A 281 9.77 -6.58 -14.96
N PHE A 282 9.76 -6.33 -16.28
CA PHE A 282 9.20 -7.27 -17.26
C PHE A 282 9.96 -8.60 -17.28
N LEU A 283 11.30 -8.54 -17.35
CA LEU A 283 12.16 -9.72 -17.35
C LEU A 283 12.09 -10.52 -16.04
N ASN A 284 12.03 -9.86 -14.89
CA ASN A 284 11.82 -10.47 -13.57
C ASN A 284 10.55 -11.34 -13.59
N SER A 285 9.45 -10.77 -14.07
CA SER A 285 8.18 -11.48 -14.18
C SER A 285 8.30 -12.70 -15.10
N HIS A 286 8.91 -12.52 -16.27
CA HIS A 286 9.07 -13.56 -17.29
C HIS A 286 9.97 -14.71 -16.84
N SER A 287 11.14 -14.43 -16.26
CA SER A 287 12.07 -15.46 -15.81
C SER A 287 11.54 -16.26 -14.64
N LEU A 288 10.89 -15.62 -13.66
CA LEU A 288 10.22 -16.34 -12.59
C LEU A 288 9.16 -17.31 -13.13
N ARG A 289 8.38 -16.90 -14.14
CA ARG A 289 7.39 -17.78 -14.77
C ARG A 289 8.02 -18.97 -15.49
N LYS A 290 9.16 -18.77 -16.15
CA LYS A 290 9.92 -19.84 -16.82
C LYS A 290 10.60 -20.81 -15.85
N ILE A 291 11.11 -20.31 -14.72
CA ILE A 291 11.91 -21.09 -13.77
C ILE A 291 11.04 -21.76 -12.70
N ASP A 292 10.13 -21.00 -12.10
CA ASP A 292 9.34 -21.39 -10.94
C ASP A 292 7.85 -21.65 -11.27
N GLY A 293 7.40 -21.26 -12.47
CA GLY A 293 6.02 -21.39 -12.93
C GLY A 293 5.16 -20.14 -12.71
N ASP A 294 3.89 -20.21 -13.11
CA ASP A 294 3.00 -19.05 -13.14
C ASP A 294 2.57 -18.51 -11.75
N THR A 295 2.92 -19.19 -10.66
CA THR A 295 2.60 -18.78 -9.29
C THR A 295 3.86 -18.53 -8.47
N MET A 296 3.82 -17.49 -7.63
CA MET A 296 4.95 -17.08 -6.81
C MET A 296 5.31 -18.17 -5.79
N VAL A 297 6.56 -18.62 -5.80
CA VAL A 297 7.11 -19.49 -4.75
C VAL A 297 7.31 -18.67 -3.48
N ARG A 298 6.77 -19.15 -2.35
CA ARG A 298 6.77 -18.44 -1.07
C ARG A 298 6.95 -19.39 0.09
N ARG A 299 7.35 -18.82 1.23
CA ARG A 299 7.40 -19.58 2.47
C ARG A 299 5.99 -19.98 2.93
N GLU A 300 5.80 -21.28 3.08
CA GLU A 300 4.60 -21.87 3.65
C GLU A 300 4.30 -21.35 5.08
N PRO A 301 3.08 -20.86 5.36
CA PRO A 301 2.68 -20.45 6.70
C PRO A 301 2.74 -21.61 7.71
N LYS A 302 3.14 -21.37 8.96
CA LYS A 302 3.13 -22.43 9.99
C LYS A 302 1.72 -22.86 10.43
N SER A 303 0.73 -21.98 10.31
CA SER A 303 -0.64 -22.25 10.74
C SER A 303 -1.39 -23.03 9.66
N ALA A 304 -1.97 -24.19 10.01
CA ALA A 304 -2.82 -24.97 9.11
C ALA A 304 -4.02 -24.15 8.59
N TYR A 305 -4.55 -23.23 9.40
CA TYR A 305 -5.62 -22.33 8.99
C TYR A 305 -5.16 -21.36 7.90
N LEU A 306 -3.98 -20.76 8.05
CA LEU A 306 -3.41 -19.89 7.02
C LEU A 306 -3.12 -20.66 5.74
N LYS A 307 -2.55 -21.87 5.83
CA LYS A 307 -2.29 -22.71 4.64
C LYS A 307 -3.56 -23.04 3.86
N LYS A 308 -4.66 -23.30 4.55
CA LYS A 308 -5.94 -23.65 3.92
C LYS A 308 -6.56 -22.48 3.14
N PHE A 309 -6.37 -21.25 3.62
CA PHE A 309 -7.12 -20.09 3.14
C PHE A 309 -6.25 -19.02 2.45
N MET A 310 -4.93 -19.14 2.48
CA MET A 310 -4.06 -18.30 1.64
C MET A 310 -4.13 -18.76 0.20
N GLU A 311 -4.36 -17.81 -0.71
CA GLU A 311 -4.48 -18.10 -2.14
C GLU A 311 -3.11 -17.99 -2.84
N PRO A 312 -2.82 -18.87 -3.82
CA PRO A 312 -1.66 -18.70 -4.70
C PRO A 312 -1.73 -17.36 -5.44
N GLN A 313 -0.60 -16.68 -5.56
CA GLN A 313 -0.52 -15.40 -6.26
C GLN A 313 0.20 -15.59 -7.59
N LYS A 314 -0.47 -15.22 -8.70
CA LYS A 314 0.16 -15.28 -10.02
C LYS A 314 1.37 -14.36 -10.06
N THR A 315 2.45 -14.85 -10.67
CA THR A 315 3.71 -14.12 -10.78
C THR A 315 3.53 -12.80 -11.53
N ILE A 316 2.85 -12.82 -12.68
CA ILE A 316 2.58 -11.63 -13.50
C ILE A 316 1.75 -10.56 -12.77
N ASP A 317 0.74 -10.99 -12.00
CA ASP A 317 -0.07 -10.07 -11.20
C ASP A 317 0.74 -9.41 -10.10
N ARG A 318 1.52 -10.21 -9.35
CA ARG A 318 2.28 -9.72 -8.20
C ARG A 318 3.41 -8.80 -8.61
N THR A 319 4.11 -9.12 -9.70
CA THR A 319 5.33 -8.42 -10.12
C THR A 319 5.03 -7.25 -11.04
N VAL A 320 3.94 -7.28 -11.82
CA VAL A 320 3.69 -6.28 -12.86
C VAL A 320 2.32 -5.62 -12.72
N TYR A 321 1.23 -6.38 -12.84
CA TYR A 321 -0.08 -5.76 -13.05
C TYR A 321 -0.62 -5.06 -11.82
N TYR A 322 -0.50 -5.62 -10.62
CA TYR A 322 -1.20 -5.09 -9.46
C TYR A 322 -0.80 -3.65 -9.11
N GLY A 323 0.49 -3.33 -9.20
CA GLY A 323 0.97 -1.97 -8.93
C GLY A 323 0.42 -0.93 -9.92
N TYR A 324 0.29 -1.32 -11.19
CA TYR A 324 -0.35 -0.49 -12.22
C TYR A 324 -1.87 -0.42 -12.03
N MET A 325 -2.54 -1.56 -11.85
CA MET A 325 -4.00 -1.64 -11.70
C MET A 325 -4.51 -0.85 -10.50
N GLN A 326 -3.76 -0.79 -9.39
CA GLN A 326 -4.13 0.04 -8.24
C GLN A 326 -4.33 1.52 -8.61
N ASP A 327 -3.58 2.04 -9.58
CA ASP A 327 -3.63 3.45 -9.96
C ASP A 327 -4.42 3.69 -11.23
N ALA A 328 -4.37 2.76 -12.18
CA ALA A 328 -5.17 2.84 -13.39
C ALA A 328 -6.68 2.80 -13.05
N VAL A 329 -7.08 2.06 -12.02
CA VAL A 329 -8.49 2.00 -11.58
C VAL A 329 -8.94 3.30 -10.88
N THR A 330 -8.02 4.17 -10.45
CA THR A 330 -8.34 5.51 -9.90
C THR A 330 -8.08 6.66 -10.87
N GLY A 331 -7.22 6.46 -11.89
CA GLY A 331 -6.84 7.51 -12.85
C GLY A 331 -5.54 8.24 -12.49
N ASP A 332 -4.65 7.58 -11.73
CA ASP A 332 -3.43 8.13 -11.14
C ASP A 332 -2.14 7.45 -11.68
N ASP A 333 -2.21 6.81 -12.85
CA ASP A 333 -1.12 6.01 -13.44
C ASP A 333 0.02 6.82 -14.11
N GLY A 334 -0.07 8.16 -14.08
CA GLY A 334 0.98 9.10 -14.53
C GLY A 334 1.39 9.03 -16.00
N TYR A 335 2.28 9.94 -16.42
CA TYR A 335 2.95 9.90 -17.73
C TYR A 335 4.26 9.13 -17.61
N LEU A 336 4.47 8.14 -18.48
CA LEU A 336 5.67 7.30 -18.40
C LEU A 336 6.91 8.00 -18.97
N ASN A 337 6.76 8.81 -20.03
CA ASN A 337 7.83 9.61 -20.63
C ASN A 337 8.16 10.88 -19.80
N THR A 338 8.33 10.72 -18.50
CA THR A 338 8.68 11.79 -17.57
C THR A 338 10.15 11.68 -17.19
N HIS A 339 10.85 12.81 -17.08
CA HIS A 339 12.24 12.83 -16.62
C HIS A 339 12.35 12.27 -15.19
N SER A 340 13.39 11.51 -14.88
CA SER A 340 13.44 10.67 -13.65
C SER A 340 13.33 11.47 -12.34
N ASP A 341 13.74 12.75 -12.33
CA ASP A 341 13.61 13.65 -11.19
C ASP A 341 12.26 14.38 -11.10
N LYS A 342 11.41 14.32 -12.14
CA LYS A 342 10.14 15.06 -12.23
C LYS A 342 8.91 14.30 -11.75
N PHE A 343 9.07 13.08 -11.23
CA PHE A 343 8.00 12.32 -10.55
C PHE A 343 7.71 12.79 -9.10
N GLY A 344 8.01 14.06 -8.76
CA GLY A 344 7.81 14.58 -7.41
C GLY A 344 8.86 14.13 -6.36
N GLY A 345 10.01 13.59 -6.82
CA GLY A 345 11.35 13.54 -6.21
C GLY A 345 11.59 12.94 -4.82
N ALA A 346 10.71 13.17 -3.84
CA ALA A 346 10.95 12.91 -2.41
C ALA A 346 10.23 11.67 -1.85
N LEU A 347 9.53 10.90 -2.68
CA LEU A 347 8.56 9.88 -2.21
C LEU A 347 8.97 8.42 -2.50
N ARG A 348 10.24 8.12 -2.80
CA ARG A 348 10.68 6.78 -3.27
C ARG A 348 9.85 6.35 -4.49
N HIS A 349 9.05 5.29 -4.38
CA HIS A 349 8.11 4.83 -5.41
C HIS A 349 6.81 5.66 -5.50
N GLY A 350 6.61 6.66 -4.64
CA GLY A 350 5.46 7.57 -4.70
C GLY A 350 5.57 8.62 -5.81
N GLY A 351 4.54 9.46 -5.96
CA GLY A 351 4.52 10.55 -6.94
C GLY A 351 4.45 10.11 -8.41
N GLY A 352 4.10 8.84 -8.65
CA GLY A 352 4.07 8.24 -9.99
C GLY A 352 5.34 7.49 -10.37
N TYR A 353 6.44 7.60 -9.61
CA TYR A 353 7.71 6.92 -9.94
C TYR A 353 7.57 5.40 -10.00
N ARG A 354 6.67 4.77 -9.23
CA ARG A 354 6.40 3.32 -9.36
C ARG A 354 6.00 2.88 -10.77
N HIS A 355 5.47 3.78 -11.59
CA HIS A 355 5.02 3.44 -12.95
C HIS A 355 6.17 3.28 -13.94
N VAL A 356 7.37 3.79 -13.58
CA VAL A 356 8.63 3.42 -14.22
C VAL A 356 8.77 1.89 -14.29
N TYR A 357 8.36 1.18 -13.23
CA TYR A 357 8.37 -0.29 -13.15
C TYR A 357 7.08 -0.88 -13.73
N TYR A 358 5.95 -0.58 -13.09
CA TYR A 358 4.71 -1.33 -13.32
C TYR A 358 4.03 -0.98 -14.64
N LYS A 359 3.92 0.31 -14.99
CA LYS A 359 3.28 0.72 -16.25
C LYS A 359 4.14 0.31 -17.45
N THR A 360 5.46 0.36 -17.35
CA THR A 360 6.35 -0.17 -18.39
C THR A 360 6.23 -1.68 -18.54
N GLY A 361 6.24 -2.44 -17.45
CA GLY A 361 6.06 -3.89 -17.52
C GLY A 361 4.71 -4.26 -18.15
N VAL A 362 3.64 -3.57 -17.79
CA VAL A 362 2.31 -3.74 -18.40
C VAL A 362 2.34 -3.33 -19.88
N MET A 363 2.99 -2.22 -20.24
CA MET A 363 3.17 -1.80 -21.63
C MET A 363 3.87 -2.90 -22.44
N LEU A 364 4.96 -3.48 -21.96
CA LEU A 364 5.68 -4.54 -22.68
C LEU A 364 4.84 -5.80 -22.85
N TYR A 365 4.09 -6.24 -21.83
CA TYR A 365 3.14 -7.34 -21.99
C TYR A 365 1.97 -7.01 -22.93
N ASN A 366 1.54 -5.75 -23.00
CA ASN A 366 0.52 -5.31 -23.96
C ASN A 366 1.09 -5.15 -25.38
N LEU A 367 2.36 -4.81 -25.54
CA LEU A 367 3.06 -4.85 -26.82
C LEU A 367 3.17 -6.29 -27.32
N GLN A 368 3.52 -7.22 -26.43
CA GLN A 368 3.51 -8.66 -26.71
C GLN A 368 2.11 -9.15 -27.09
N TYR A 369 1.05 -8.69 -26.40
CA TYR A 369 -0.33 -9.02 -26.76
C TYR A 369 -0.72 -8.50 -28.16
N VAL A 370 -0.26 -7.29 -28.53
CA VAL A 370 -0.49 -6.69 -29.85
C VAL A 370 0.26 -7.44 -30.94
N LEU A 371 1.55 -7.71 -30.75
CA LEU A 371 2.41 -8.32 -31.77
C LEU A 371 2.25 -9.84 -31.90
N GLY A 372 1.83 -10.51 -30.83
CA GLY A 372 1.98 -11.96 -30.68
C GLY A 372 3.34 -12.33 -30.08
N ASP A 373 3.46 -13.54 -29.55
CA ASP A 373 4.63 -13.96 -28.78
C ASP A 373 5.90 -14.05 -29.64
N GLU A 374 5.83 -14.67 -30.83
CA GLU A 374 6.99 -14.86 -31.70
C GLU A 374 7.59 -13.54 -32.21
N LEU A 375 6.75 -12.68 -32.80
CA LEU A 375 7.19 -11.40 -33.33
C LEU A 375 7.73 -10.47 -32.24
N PHE A 376 7.12 -10.48 -31.05
CA PHE A 376 7.59 -9.69 -29.91
C PHE A 376 9.01 -10.07 -29.50
N TRP A 377 9.27 -11.37 -29.25
CA TRP A 377 10.59 -11.81 -28.82
C TRP A 377 11.65 -11.56 -29.89
N ALA A 378 11.33 -11.83 -31.16
CA ALA A 378 12.24 -11.54 -32.27
C ALA A 378 12.58 -10.04 -32.36
N ALA A 379 11.59 -9.15 -32.15
CA ALA A 379 11.83 -7.71 -32.13
C ALA A 379 12.66 -7.25 -30.91
N MET A 380 12.43 -7.83 -29.73
CA MET A 380 13.22 -7.55 -28.54
C MET A 380 14.68 -8.01 -28.69
N GLN A 381 14.90 -9.19 -29.29
CA GLN A 381 16.23 -9.69 -29.63
C GLN A 381 16.95 -8.79 -30.63
N HIS A 382 16.22 -8.29 -31.64
CA HIS A 382 16.76 -7.32 -32.60
C HIS A 382 17.20 -6.02 -31.90
N TYR A 383 16.34 -5.46 -31.04
CA TYR A 383 16.66 -4.26 -30.26
C TYR A 383 17.91 -4.46 -29.40
N PHE A 384 17.99 -5.57 -28.66
CA PHE A 384 19.16 -5.86 -27.84
C PHE A 384 20.43 -6.00 -28.70
N GLN A 385 20.37 -6.76 -29.80
CA GLN A 385 21.52 -6.95 -30.68
C GLN A 385 22.01 -5.64 -31.32
N GLN A 386 21.09 -4.72 -31.63
CA GLN A 386 21.41 -3.42 -32.21
C GLN A 386 22.07 -2.48 -31.18
N TRP A 387 21.64 -2.53 -29.91
CA TRP A 387 22.01 -1.54 -28.89
C TRP A 387 22.89 -2.09 -27.76
N LYS A 388 23.33 -3.35 -27.84
CA LYS A 388 24.29 -3.92 -26.92
C LYS A 388 25.61 -3.13 -26.96
N PHE A 389 26.06 -2.71 -25.80
CA PHE A 389 27.19 -1.79 -25.57
C PHE A 389 27.03 -0.40 -26.19
N CYS A 390 25.79 0.08 -26.28
CA CYS A 390 25.42 1.41 -26.74
C CYS A 390 24.52 2.13 -25.71
N HIS A 391 24.21 3.41 -25.97
CA HIS A 391 23.35 4.26 -25.15
C HIS A 391 22.04 4.65 -25.87
N PRO A 392 21.01 3.79 -25.92
CA PRO A 392 19.74 4.11 -26.59
C PRO A 392 18.83 5.04 -25.79
N TYR A 393 17.93 5.71 -26.52
CA TYR A 393 16.82 6.50 -26.01
C TYR A 393 15.45 5.87 -26.30
N PRO A 394 14.34 6.40 -25.72
CA PRO A 394 13.00 5.87 -25.98
C PRO A 394 12.63 5.78 -27.47
N GLU A 395 13.05 6.76 -28.26
CA GLU A 395 12.85 6.74 -29.71
C GLU A 395 13.65 5.63 -30.41
N ASP A 396 14.82 5.25 -29.89
CA ASP A 396 15.63 4.19 -30.48
C ASP A 396 15.00 2.82 -30.26
N PHE A 397 14.44 2.57 -29.07
CA PHE A 397 13.64 1.39 -28.80
C PHE A 397 12.41 1.35 -29.73
N ARG A 398 11.63 2.43 -29.76
CA ARG A 398 10.46 2.57 -30.64
C ARG A 398 10.83 2.28 -32.10
N ASN A 399 11.89 2.92 -32.61
CA ASN A 399 12.34 2.78 -33.99
C ASN A 399 12.85 1.38 -34.29
N SER A 400 13.60 0.75 -33.38
CA SER A 400 14.10 -0.62 -33.57
C SER A 400 12.96 -1.63 -33.70
N ILE A 401 11.94 -1.51 -32.84
CA ILE A 401 10.74 -2.36 -32.94
C ILE A 401 9.97 -2.10 -34.24
N ILE A 402 9.74 -0.84 -34.62
CA ILE A 402 9.05 -0.47 -35.87
C ILE A 402 9.81 -0.97 -37.10
N GLN A 403 11.13 -0.79 -37.13
CA GLN A 403 11.99 -1.22 -38.24
C GLN A 403 11.98 -2.74 -38.40
N PHE A 404 12.05 -3.47 -37.29
CA PHE A 404 12.03 -4.93 -37.33
C PHE A 404 10.68 -5.50 -37.75
N THR A 405 9.60 -4.94 -37.21
CA THR A 405 8.23 -5.40 -37.48
C THR A 405 7.67 -4.93 -38.82
N GLY A 406 8.26 -3.89 -39.42
CA GLY A 406 7.80 -3.31 -40.69
C GLY A 406 6.45 -2.57 -40.62
N VAL A 407 5.96 -2.28 -39.41
CA VAL A 407 4.64 -1.66 -39.19
C VAL A 407 4.73 -0.41 -38.32
N ASP A 408 3.86 0.56 -38.59
CA ASP A 408 3.77 1.78 -37.77
C ASP A 408 3.10 1.47 -36.41
N LEU A 409 3.90 1.50 -35.35
CA LEU A 409 3.48 1.31 -33.96
C LEU A 409 3.50 2.62 -33.16
N ASN A 410 3.62 3.79 -33.80
CA ASN A 410 3.61 5.06 -33.08
C ASN A 410 2.34 5.24 -32.24
N TRP A 411 1.18 4.82 -32.77
CA TRP A 411 -0.08 4.81 -32.03
C TRP A 411 0.02 4.06 -30.68
N PHE A 412 0.76 2.96 -30.62
CA PHE A 412 0.91 2.16 -29.42
C PHE A 412 1.77 2.90 -28.40
N PHE A 413 2.97 3.29 -28.82
CA PHE A 413 3.93 3.95 -27.94
C PHE A 413 3.41 5.31 -27.46
N ASP A 414 2.74 6.09 -28.31
CA ASP A 414 2.16 7.38 -27.92
C ASP A 414 1.12 7.23 -26.82
N GLN A 415 0.26 6.20 -26.91
CA GLN A 415 -0.74 5.94 -25.87
C GLN A 415 -0.10 5.62 -24.52
N TRP A 416 0.94 4.78 -24.49
CA TRP A 416 1.56 4.31 -23.24
C TRP A 416 2.58 5.30 -22.66
N LEU A 417 3.39 5.93 -23.51
CA LEU A 417 4.49 6.81 -23.10
C LEU A 417 4.00 8.23 -22.81
N GLU A 418 3.13 8.77 -23.68
CA GLU A 418 2.80 10.20 -23.71
C GLU A 418 1.45 10.54 -23.06
N THR A 419 0.67 9.54 -22.61
CA THR A 419 -0.67 9.79 -22.09
C THR A 419 -1.02 9.01 -20.82
N MET A 420 -2.10 9.45 -20.18
CA MET A 420 -2.82 8.73 -19.13
C MET A 420 -4.11 8.08 -19.68
N LYS A 421 -4.15 7.74 -20.97
CA LYS A 421 -5.27 6.97 -21.54
C LYS A 421 -5.26 5.57 -20.90
N GLN A 422 -6.45 4.97 -20.80
CA GLN A 422 -6.62 3.66 -20.17
C GLN A 422 -7.42 2.72 -21.08
N ILE A 423 -7.18 1.42 -20.91
CA ILE A 423 -7.91 0.31 -21.53
C ILE A 423 -9.18 0.05 -20.70
N ASP A 424 -10.36 0.09 -21.33
CA ASP A 424 -11.68 -0.22 -20.74
C ASP A 424 -12.62 -0.62 -21.90
N TYR A 425 -12.76 -1.92 -22.13
CA TYR A 425 -13.57 -2.56 -23.17
C TYR A 425 -14.61 -3.47 -22.53
N GLY A 426 -15.84 -3.46 -23.06
CA GLY A 426 -16.90 -4.33 -22.55
C GLY A 426 -17.67 -5.05 -23.65
N VAL A 427 -18.26 -6.18 -23.28
CA VAL A 427 -19.32 -6.84 -24.05
C VAL A 427 -20.62 -6.07 -23.79
N LYS A 428 -21.08 -5.29 -24.78
CA LYS A 428 -22.30 -4.49 -24.68
C LYS A 428 -23.56 -5.34 -24.87
N SER A 429 -23.61 -6.19 -25.89
CA SER A 429 -24.77 -7.06 -26.14
C SER A 429 -24.44 -8.28 -26.99
N VAL A 430 -25.26 -9.32 -26.90
CA VAL A 430 -25.21 -10.52 -27.76
C VAL A 430 -26.62 -10.80 -28.26
N LYS A 431 -26.84 -10.72 -29.57
CA LYS A 431 -28.13 -10.91 -30.24
C LYS A 431 -28.03 -11.99 -31.31
N LYS A 432 -29.12 -12.71 -31.58
CA LYS A 432 -29.19 -13.62 -32.73
C LYS A 432 -29.30 -12.79 -34.02
N ALA A 433 -28.53 -13.12 -35.04
CA ALA A 433 -28.54 -12.48 -36.35
C ALA A 433 -29.42 -13.26 -37.34
N GLN A 434 -29.54 -12.79 -38.59
CA GLN A 434 -30.21 -13.54 -39.66
C GLN A 434 -29.40 -14.79 -40.03
N GLY A 435 -30.10 -15.92 -40.21
CA GLY A 435 -29.50 -17.24 -40.42
C GLY A 435 -29.44 -18.10 -39.15
N ASP A 436 -29.40 -19.42 -39.32
CA ASP A 436 -29.26 -20.35 -38.20
C ASP A 436 -27.87 -20.22 -37.57
N ASP A 437 -27.85 -20.23 -36.22
CA ASP A 437 -26.64 -20.15 -35.40
C ASP A 437 -25.72 -18.94 -35.62
N ASN A 438 -26.17 -17.89 -36.32
CA ASN A 438 -25.48 -16.61 -36.43
C ASN A 438 -25.82 -15.68 -35.26
N TYR A 439 -24.81 -14.99 -34.74
CA TYR A 439 -24.92 -14.05 -33.63
C TYR A 439 -24.18 -12.75 -33.91
N THR A 440 -24.78 -11.63 -33.54
CA THR A 440 -24.13 -10.31 -33.48
C THR A 440 -23.71 -10.03 -32.05
N ILE A 441 -22.41 -9.90 -31.81
CA ILE A 441 -21.81 -9.50 -30.55
C ILE A 441 -21.38 -8.04 -30.68
N THR A 442 -21.98 -7.16 -29.87
CA THR A 442 -21.59 -5.74 -29.82
C THR A 442 -20.59 -5.54 -28.69
N PHE A 443 -19.41 -5.03 -29.01
CA PHE A 443 -18.40 -4.57 -28.05
C PHE A 443 -18.46 -3.05 -27.90
N ASN A 444 -18.06 -2.53 -26.74
CA ASN A 444 -17.90 -1.09 -26.53
C ASN A 444 -16.56 -0.73 -25.89
N ARG A 445 -15.88 0.24 -26.48
CA ARG A 445 -14.65 0.83 -25.96
C ARG A 445 -15.01 2.07 -25.14
N LYS A 446 -14.95 1.93 -23.81
CA LYS A 446 -15.24 2.99 -22.83
C LYS A 446 -13.98 3.79 -22.48
N GLY A 447 -12.83 3.13 -22.59
CA GLY A 447 -11.49 3.71 -22.45
C GLY A 447 -11.05 4.44 -23.71
N ARG A 448 -9.94 5.17 -23.61
CA ARG A 448 -9.39 5.95 -24.72
C ARG A 448 -8.20 5.29 -25.42
N MET A 449 -7.68 4.19 -24.87
CA MET A 449 -6.66 3.37 -25.54
C MET A 449 -7.32 2.47 -26.56
N GLU A 450 -6.85 2.54 -27.79
CA GLU A 450 -7.25 1.70 -28.91
C GLU A 450 -6.30 0.51 -29.00
N MET A 451 -6.85 -0.70 -28.90
CA MET A 451 -6.14 -1.98 -28.82
C MET A 451 -6.87 -2.97 -29.73
N PRO A 452 -6.16 -3.92 -30.37
CA PRO A 452 -6.82 -5.08 -30.97
C PRO A 452 -7.47 -5.94 -29.87
N ILE A 453 -8.53 -6.67 -30.22
CA ILE A 453 -9.31 -7.45 -29.26
C ILE A 453 -9.30 -8.92 -29.64
N ASP A 454 -8.66 -9.73 -28.80
CA ASP A 454 -8.85 -11.17 -28.78
C ASP A 454 -10.07 -11.49 -27.92
N PHE A 455 -10.97 -12.34 -28.42
CA PHE A 455 -12.08 -12.81 -27.61
C PHE A 455 -12.43 -14.27 -27.91
N THR A 456 -12.96 -14.94 -26.90
CA THR A 456 -13.44 -16.33 -27.02
C THR A 456 -14.94 -16.37 -26.83
N VAL A 457 -15.62 -17.10 -27.71
CA VAL A 457 -17.02 -17.49 -27.55
C VAL A 457 -17.07 -18.93 -27.08
N ILE A 458 -17.74 -19.16 -25.95
CA ILE A 458 -18.01 -20.51 -25.43
C ILE A 458 -19.41 -20.89 -25.89
N GLY A 459 -19.53 -21.95 -26.68
CA GLY A 459 -20.80 -22.52 -27.13
C GLY A 459 -21.54 -23.22 -26.00
N LYS A 460 -22.84 -23.53 -26.19
CA LYS A 460 -23.61 -24.32 -25.21
C LYS A 460 -23.10 -25.76 -25.04
N SER A 461 -22.40 -26.28 -26.05
CA SER A 461 -21.69 -27.56 -26.04
C SER A 461 -20.33 -27.51 -25.33
N ASP A 462 -19.95 -26.38 -24.74
CA ASP A 462 -18.61 -26.11 -24.20
C ASP A 462 -17.46 -26.10 -25.24
N THR A 463 -17.80 -26.15 -26.53
CA THR A 463 -16.86 -25.85 -27.62
C THR A 463 -16.42 -24.38 -27.57
N THR A 464 -15.13 -24.13 -27.77
CA THR A 464 -14.53 -22.79 -27.76
C THR A 464 -14.23 -22.34 -29.18
N TYR A 465 -14.55 -21.07 -29.46
CA TYR A 465 -14.29 -20.41 -30.75
C TYR A 465 -13.50 -19.14 -30.46
N ASN A 466 -12.30 -19.03 -31.03
CA ASN A 466 -11.40 -17.91 -30.80
C ASN A 466 -11.43 -16.95 -31.97
N PHE A 467 -11.54 -15.66 -31.68
CA PHE A 467 -11.62 -14.59 -32.67
C PHE A 467 -10.62 -13.49 -32.36
N HIS A 468 -10.17 -12.81 -33.41
CA HIS A 468 -9.32 -11.63 -33.33
C HIS A 468 -9.97 -10.47 -34.09
N ILE A 469 -10.10 -9.33 -33.43
CA ILE A 469 -10.53 -8.06 -34.04
C ILE A 469 -9.30 -7.16 -34.12
N PRO A 470 -8.72 -6.96 -35.32
CA PRO A 470 -7.62 -6.03 -35.49
C PRO A 470 -8.07 -4.59 -35.20
N ASN A 471 -7.14 -3.74 -34.78
CA ASN A 471 -7.39 -2.30 -34.68
C ASN A 471 -7.14 -1.60 -36.03
N ASN A 472 -7.10 -0.27 -36.05
CA ASN A 472 -6.85 0.48 -37.29
C ASN A 472 -5.50 0.15 -37.95
N TRP A 473 -4.48 -0.17 -37.13
CA TRP A 473 -3.08 -0.06 -37.52
C TRP A 473 -2.36 -1.39 -37.68
N PHE A 474 -2.77 -2.42 -36.93
CA PHE A 474 -2.06 -3.69 -36.90
C PHE A 474 -3.00 -4.89 -36.83
N GLU A 475 -2.62 -5.94 -37.55
CA GLU A 475 -3.26 -7.24 -37.60
C GLU A 475 -2.18 -8.29 -37.37
N LYS A 476 -2.27 -9.01 -36.26
CA LYS A 476 -1.25 -9.99 -35.86
C LYS A 476 -1.50 -11.34 -36.51
N GLU A 477 -0.43 -12.11 -36.68
CA GLU A 477 -0.55 -13.52 -37.00
C GLU A 477 -1.13 -14.28 -35.80
N THR A 478 -2.15 -15.11 -36.04
CA THR A 478 -2.89 -15.83 -35.01
C THR A 478 -3.67 -17.01 -35.62
N ASP A 479 -3.87 -18.06 -34.83
CA ASP A 479 -4.74 -19.19 -35.18
C ASP A 479 -6.23 -18.88 -34.98
N ALA A 480 -6.56 -17.71 -34.42
CA ALA A 480 -7.92 -17.27 -34.23
C ALA A 480 -8.58 -16.85 -35.56
N THR A 481 -9.92 -16.88 -35.61
CA THR A 481 -10.66 -16.35 -36.76
C THR A 481 -10.56 -14.82 -36.77
N ILE A 482 -9.91 -14.26 -37.79
CA ILE A 482 -9.75 -12.82 -37.94
C ILE A 482 -11.05 -12.20 -38.48
N LEU A 483 -11.56 -11.20 -37.77
CA LEU A 483 -12.74 -10.42 -38.13
C LEU A 483 -12.34 -9.09 -38.77
N PRO A 484 -13.28 -8.35 -39.40
CA PRO A 484 -12.99 -7.01 -39.90
C PRO A 484 -12.38 -6.08 -38.85
N ARG A 485 -11.59 -5.10 -39.30
CA ARG A 485 -10.92 -4.17 -38.39
C ARG A 485 -11.93 -3.29 -37.65
N TRP A 486 -11.66 -3.03 -36.37
CA TRP A 486 -12.38 -2.00 -35.62
C TRP A 486 -11.86 -0.62 -35.98
N ILE A 487 -12.45 -0.01 -37.03
CA ILE A 487 -12.06 1.32 -37.47
C ILE A 487 -12.71 2.40 -36.59
N GLY A 488 -11.91 3.05 -35.74
CA GLY A 488 -12.36 4.09 -34.79
C GLY A 488 -11.25 5.10 -34.45
N TRP A 489 -11.61 6.22 -33.82
CA TRP A 489 -10.64 7.25 -33.41
C TRP A 489 -11.06 7.91 -32.10
N ASP A 490 -10.31 7.70 -31.03
CA ASP A 490 -10.52 8.22 -29.68
C ASP A 490 -11.97 8.06 -29.18
N LYS A 491 -12.87 9.03 -29.38
CA LYS A 491 -14.30 8.91 -28.98
C LYS A 491 -15.25 8.56 -30.13
N LEU A 492 -14.75 8.56 -31.36
CA LEU A 492 -15.52 8.23 -32.56
C LEU A 492 -15.57 6.71 -32.76
N ARG A 493 -16.76 6.22 -33.11
CA ARG A 493 -17.07 4.79 -33.32
C ARG A 493 -16.60 3.89 -32.16
N PRO A 494 -17.05 4.17 -30.92
CA PRO A 494 -16.66 3.41 -29.74
C PRO A 494 -17.34 2.04 -29.66
N GLU A 495 -18.05 1.60 -30.69
CA GLU A 495 -18.74 0.31 -30.74
C GLU A 495 -18.33 -0.47 -31.99
N TYR A 496 -18.27 -1.79 -31.83
CA TYR A 496 -17.97 -2.74 -32.91
C TYR A 496 -18.94 -3.91 -32.85
N GLU A 497 -19.46 -4.32 -34.00
CA GLU A 497 -20.37 -5.46 -34.12
C GLU A 497 -19.65 -6.62 -34.82
N ALA A 498 -19.37 -7.68 -34.07
CA ALA A 498 -18.84 -8.93 -34.59
C ALA A 498 -20.00 -9.86 -34.97
N VAL A 499 -20.04 -10.33 -36.21
CA VAL A 499 -20.98 -11.38 -36.65
C VAL A 499 -20.23 -12.71 -36.66
N VAL A 500 -20.71 -13.67 -35.87
CA VAL A 500 -20.07 -14.99 -35.69
C VAL A 500 -21.09 -16.11 -35.83
N ASN A 501 -20.67 -17.25 -36.39
CA ASN A 501 -21.46 -18.47 -36.43
C ASN A 501 -21.06 -19.39 -35.27
N ILE A 502 -22.00 -19.72 -34.39
CA ILE A 502 -21.77 -20.52 -33.18
C ILE A 502 -22.85 -21.61 -33.09
N PRO A 503 -22.59 -22.79 -33.66
CA PRO A 503 -23.53 -23.90 -33.65
C PRO A 503 -24.05 -24.25 -32.26
N GLY A 504 -25.37 -24.41 -32.11
CA GLY A 504 -26.01 -24.70 -30.82
C GLY A 504 -26.08 -23.51 -29.83
N GLY A 505 -25.51 -22.36 -30.21
CA GLY A 505 -25.66 -21.09 -29.53
C GLY A 505 -24.64 -20.75 -28.44
N ILE A 506 -24.68 -19.50 -27.99
CA ILE A 506 -23.66 -18.90 -27.12
C ILE A 506 -23.98 -19.07 -25.62
N LYS A 507 -23.05 -19.70 -24.88
CA LYS A 507 -23.03 -19.79 -23.41
C LYS A 507 -22.34 -18.58 -22.77
N ASN A 508 -21.20 -18.14 -23.31
CA ASN A 508 -20.48 -16.96 -22.82
C ASN A 508 -19.64 -16.32 -23.94
N VAL A 509 -19.28 -15.05 -23.75
CA VAL A 509 -18.30 -14.31 -24.55
C VAL A 509 -17.32 -13.68 -23.58
N ILE A 510 -16.02 -13.80 -23.83
CA ILE A 510 -14.96 -13.32 -22.94
C ILE A 510 -13.92 -12.58 -23.78
N ILE A 511 -13.70 -11.29 -23.49
CA ILE A 511 -12.58 -10.51 -24.00
C ILE A 511 -11.31 -10.92 -23.26
N ASP A 512 -10.24 -11.12 -24.01
CA ASP A 512 -8.91 -11.49 -23.55
C ASP A 512 -8.88 -12.65 -22.53
N PRO A 513 -9.02 -13.90 -23.00
CA PRO A 513 -8.87 -15.06 -22.12
C PRO A 513 -7.44 -15.23 -21.56
N THR A 514 -6.44 -14.50 -22.09
CA THR A 514 -5.05 -14.57 -21.62
C THR A 514 -4.78 -13.70 -20.39
N GLU A 515 -5.70 -12.79 -20.06
CA GLU A 515 -5.61 -11.83 -18.95
C GLU A 515 -4.40 -10.88 -19.05
N ARG A 516 -3.88 -10.61 -20.26
CA ARG A 516 -2.77 -9.69 -20.54
C ARG A 516 -3.25 -8.28 -20.85
N LEU A 517 -4.44 -8.13 -21.41
CA LEU A 517 -5.05 -6.84 -21.70
C LEU A 517 -5.35 -6.15 -20.37
N ALA A 518 -4.69 -5.01 -20.13
CA ALA A 518 -4.72 -4.33 -18.83
C ALA A 518 -5.99 -3.50 -18.63
N ASP A 519 -7.15 -4.16 -18.77
CA ASP A 519 -8.46 -3.55 -18.69
C ASP A 519 -8.84 -3.20 -17.25
N ILE A 520 -9.11 -1.91 -17.01
CA ILE A 520 -9.45 -1.38 -15.68
C ILE A 520 -10.84 -1.80 -15.19
N ASN A 521 -11.62 -2.54 -15.98
CA ASN A 521 -12.96 -2.99 -15.63
C ASN A 521 -13.34 -4.38 -16.16
N MET A 522 -12.57 -5.40 -15.82
CA MET A 522 -12.83 -6.81 -16.18
C MET A 522 -14.26 -7.35 -15.88
N LEU A 523 -15.07 -6.67 -15.07
CA LEU A 523 -16.47 -7.03 -14.81
C LEU A 523 -17.37 -7.00 -16.04
N ASP A 524 -17.03 -6.21 -17.06
CA ASP A 524 -17.81 -6.13 -18.30
C ASP A 524 -17.09 -6.71 -19.53
N ASN A 525 -15.88 -7.25 -19.35
CA ASN A 525 -15.16 -8.02 -20.38
C ASN A 525 -15.84 -9.34 -20.75
N SER A 526 -16.91 -9.74 -20.03
CA SER A 526 -17.65 -10.95 -20.35
C SER A 526 -19.16 -10.81 -20.22
N ARG A 527 -19.88 -11.60 -21.01
CA ARG A 527 -21.36 -11.64 -20.95
C ARG A 527 -21.86 -12.09 -19.57
N LYS A 528 -21.18 -13.07 -18.97
CA LYS A 528 -21.40 -13.50 -17.58
C LYS A 528 -20.40 -12.80 -16.68
N LYS A 529 -20.87 -11.86 -15.85
CA LYS A 529 -20.01 -11.12 -14.91
C LYS A 529 -19.15 -12.10 -14.07
N PRO A 530 -17.82 -11.89 -14.01
CA PRO A 530 -16.93 -12.73 -13.22
C PRO A 530 -17.14 -12.38 -11.74
N ILE A 531 -17.96 -13.18 -11.04
CA ILE A 531 -18.26 -13.01 -9.61
C ILE A 531 -17.78 -14.26 -8.88
N SER A 532 -16.94 -14.08 -7.85
CA SER A 532 -16.57 -15.14 -6.92
C SER A 532 -17.27 -14.94 -5.59
N LEU A 533 -17.95 -15.97 -5.08
CA LEU A 533 -18.53 -16.01 -3.75
C LEU A 533 -17.77 -17.02 -2.89
N SER A 534 -17.10 -16.55 -1.84
CA SER A 534 -16.25 -17.37 -0.96
C SER A 534 -16.63 -17.22 0.51
N PHE A 535 -16.23 -18.17 1.35
CA PHE A 535 -16.38 -18.03 2.80
C PHE A 535 -15.41 -16.96 3.34
N ASP A 536 -15.88 -16.05 4.19
CA ASP A 536 -15.01 -15.06 4.85
C ASP A 536 -14.23 -15.69 6.01
N HIS A 537 -13.07 -16.23 5.67
CA HIS A 537 -12.11 -16.82 6.59
C HIS A 537 -11.23 -15.79 7.33
N ARG A 538 -11.39 -14.48 7.11
CA ARG A 538 -10.60 -13.42 7.78
C ARG A 538 -9.07 -13.54 7.62
N VAL A 539 -8.57 -14.23 6.60
CA VAL A 539 -7.14 -14.25 6.20
C VAL A 539 -6.95 -13.26 5.07
N PHE A 540 -5.88 -12.48 5.10
CA PHE A 540 -5.60 -11.53 4.05
C PHE A 540 -5.15 -12.24 2.77
N ASN A 541 -5.88 -12.03 1.67
CA ASN A 541 -5.48 -12.38 0.32
C ASN A 541 -5.43 -11.10 -0.54
N MET A 542 -4.55 -11.11 -1.53
CA MET A 542 -4.45 -10.02 -2.51
C MET A 542 -5.71 -10.00 -3.36
N ARG A 543 -6.28 -8.80 -3.57
CA ARG A 543 -7.50 -8.65 -4.37
C ARG A 543 -7.25 -9.00 -5.82
N ASP A 544 -8.24 -9.65 -6.42
CA ASP A 544 -8.20 -10.07 -7.81
C ASP A 544 -8.85 -9.00 -8.71
N TRP A 545 -8.05 -8.34 -9.55
CA TRP A 545 -8.53 -7.26 -10.42
C TRP A 545 -9.43 -7.76 -11.56
N ARG A 546 -9.53 -9.09 -11.76
CA ARG A 546 -10.29 -9.71 -12.85
C ARG A 546 -11.74 -10.04 -12.49
N LYS A 547 -12.10 -10.05 -11.21
CA LYS A 547 -13.41 -10.51 -10.75
C LYS A 547 -13.95 -9.69 -9.59
N TYR A 548 -15.27 -9.75 -9.43
CA TYR A 548 -15.93 -9.23 -8.24
C TYR A 548 -15.81 -10.25 -7.11
N GLU A 549 -15.20 -9.84 -6.00
CA GLU A 549 -15.04 -10.71 -4.83
C GLU A 549 -16.16 -10.44 -3.83
N ALA A 550 -17.01 -11.44 -3.61
CA ALA A 550 -18.03 -11.46 -2.56
C ALA A 550 -17.66 -12.54 -1.52
N PHE A 551 -17.90 -12.22 -0.26
CA PHE A 551 -17.64 -13.11 0.87
C PHE A 551 -18.90 -13.26 1.71
N TRP A 552 -19.01 -14.41 2.37
CA TRP A 552 -20.08 -14.68 3.35
C TRP A 552 -19.55 -15.41 4.57
N ARG A 553 -20.15 -15.19 5.74
CA ARG A 553 -19.91 -15.99 6.94
C ARG A 553 -21.13 -15.98 7.86
N PRO A 554 -21.35 -17.03 8.67
CA PRO A 554 -22.24 -16.93 9.82
C PRO A 554 -21.76 -15.80 10.74
N ASP A 555 -22.71 -15.09 11.33
CA ASP A 555 -22.46 -14.02 12.27
C ASP A 555 -23.31 -14.24 13.51
N ILE A 556 -22.67 -14.25 14.68
CA ILE A 556 -23.36 -14.39 15.97
C ILE A 556 -23.08 -13.12 16.75
N TRP A 557 -24.14 -12.52 17.27
CA TRP A 557 -24.07 -11.32 18.09
C TRP A 557 -24.98 -11.44 19.31
N TYR A 558 -24.91 -10.46 20.20
CA TYR A 558 -25.70 -10.39 21.42
C TYR A 558 -25.96 -8.93 21.80
N ASN A 559 -27.15 -8.67 22.33
CA ASN A 559 -27.42 -7.51 23.18
C ASN A 559 -28.42 -7.92 24.28
N GLY A 560 -28.61 -7.07 25.29
CA GLY A 560 -29.45 -7.37 26.44
C GLY A 560 -30.96 -7.41 26.17
N TYR A 561 -31.43 -6.89 25.02
CA TYR A 561 -32.86 -6.76 24.69
C TYR A 561 -33.35 -7.79 23.67
N ASP A 562 -32.60 -8.03 22.60
CA ASP A 562 -32.85 -9.07 21.59
C ASP A 562 -32.35 -10.46 22.00
N GLY A 563 -31.48 -10.52 23.01
CA GLY A 563 -30.76 -11.72 23.38
C GLY A 563 -29.73 -12.16 22.32
N ILE A 564 -29.56 -13.47 22.17
CA ILE A 564 -28.68 -14.05 21.15
C ILE A 564 -29.23 -13.75 19.75
N LYS A 565 -28.36 -13.22 18.88
CA LYS A 565 -28.61 -12.94 17.47
C LYS A 565 -27.87 -13.94 16.61
N ALA A 566 -28.58 -14.68 15.77
CA ALA A 566 -28.00 -15.59 14.78
C ALA A 566 -28.23 -15.04 13.38
N GLY A 567 -27.16 -14.84 12.61
CA GLY A 567 -27.24 -14.13 11.35
C GLY A 567 -26.20 -14.54 10.31
N LEU A 568 -26.22 -13.81 9.21
CA LEU A 568 -25.29 -13.97 8.10
C LEU A 568 -24.70 -12.60 7.74
N HIS A 569 -23.38 -12.57 7.64
CA HIS A 569 -22.63 -11.44 7.14
C HIS A 569 -22.21 -11.72 5.70
N SER A 570 -22.32 -10.71 4.84
CA SER A 570 -21.74 -10.71 3.50
C SER A 570 -21.08 -9.37 3.19
N ASN A 571 -19.96 -9.40 2.50
CA ASN A 571 -19.27 -8.20 2.05
C ASN A 571 -18.60 -8.47 0.71
N GLY A 572 -18.41 -7.45 -0.10
CA GLY A 572 -17.70 -7.62 -1.36
C GLY A 572 -17.35 -6.33 -2.05
N SER A 573 -16.47 -6.43 -3.04
CA SER A 573 -16.01 -5.31 -3.83
C SER A 573 -15.38 -5.78 -5.14
N PHE A 574 -15.31 -4.87 -6.11
CA PHE A 574 -14.37 -5.01 -7.22
C PHE A 574 -13.11 -4.23 -6.89
N PHE A 575 -12.02 -4.98 -6.66
CA PHE A 575 -10.69 -4.44 -6.41
C PHE A 575 -10.64 -3.34 -5.32
N ASN A 576 -11.53 -3.45 -4.31
CA ASN A 576 -11.74 -2.45 -3.25
C ASN A 576 -12.08 -1.02 -3.74
N HIS A 577 -12.49 -0.82 -5.00
CA HIS A 577 -12.74 0.52 -5.56
C HIS A 577 -14.16 0.73 -6.09
N LYS A 578 -14.75 -0.30 -6.71
CA LYS A 578 -16.13 -0.23 -7.25
C LYS A 578 -17.06 -1.18 -6.50
N HIS A 579 -18.32 -0.79 -6.39
CA HIS A 579 -19.40 -1.63 -5.85
C HIS A 579 -19.05 -2.28 -4.50
N ILE A 580 -18.48 -1.50 -3.57
CA ILE A 580 -18.13 -1.98 -2.23
C ILE A 580 -19.42 -2.09 -1.44
N TYR A 581 -19.73 -3.26 -0.89
CA TYR A 581 -20.88 -3.45 -0.01
C TYR A 581 -20.52 -4.22 1.25
N GLU A 582 -21.24 -3.95 2.32
CA GLU A 582 -21.31 -4.78 3.51
C GLU A 582 -22.78 -4.95 3.91
N PHE A 583 -23.21 -6.19 4.09
CA PHE A 583 -24.53 -6.56 4.56
C PHE A 583 -24.39 -7.49 5.77
N THR A 584 -25.20 -7.27 6.80
CA THR A 584 -25.40 -8.27 7.86
C THR A 584 -26.87 -8.29 8.22
N GLY A 585 -27.45 -9.48 8.29
CA GLY A 585 -28.81 -9.69 8.75
C GLY A 585 -28.83 -10.73 9.87
N TRP A 586 -29.63 -10.49 10.89
CA TRP A 586 -29.79 -11.38 12.05
C TRP A 586 -31.26 -11.71 12.28
N TYR A 587 -31.48 -12.96 12.71
CA TYR A 587 -32.67 -13.38 13.43
C TYR A 587 -32.36 -13.35 14.92
N ASN A 588 -33.17 -12.60 15.67
CA ASN A 588 -33.01 -12.41 17.10
C ASN A 588 -33.90 -13.42 17.84
N THR A 589 -33.40 -13.98 18.94
CA THR A 589 -34.03 -15.17 19.56
C THR A 589 -34.71 -14.90 20.90
N GLY A 590 -34.47 -13.74 21.53
CA GLY A 590 -34.90 -13.46 22.91
C GLY A 590 -34.16 -14.29 23.97
N LEU A 591 -33.25 -15.19 23.57
CA LEU A 591 -32.51 -16.03 24.52
C LEU A 591 -31.44 -15.21 25.25
N LEU A 592 -31.33 -15.40 26.56
CA LEU A 592 -30.38 -14.67 27.43
C LEU A 592 -30.62 -13.14 27.45
N GLN A 593 -31.86 -12.70 27.30
CA GLN A 593 -32.25 -11.33 27.61
C GLN A 593 -31.92 -10.96 29.06
N ASN A 594 -31.65 -9.68 29.30
CA ASN A 594 -31.51 -9.16 30.65
C ASN A 594 -32.84 -9.35 31.40
N GLN A 595 -32.79 -9.92 32.62
CA GLN A 595 -33.98 -10.28 33.39
C GLN A 595 -34.89 -9.09 33.69
N GLU A 596 -34.32 -7.92 33.98
CA GLU A 596 -35.09 -6.68 34.22
C GLU A 596 -35.85 -6.23 32.98
N ILE A 597 -35.29 -6.45 31.81
CA ILE A 597 -35.91 -6.09 30.53
C ILE A 597 -36.97 -7.14 30.14
N ALA A 598 -36.63 -8.42 30.29
CA ALA A 598 -37.51 -9.54 29.98
C ALA A 598 -38.75 -9.60 30.89
N SER A 599 -38.71 -9.04 32.10
CA SER A 599 -39.87 -9.00 33.01
C SER A 599 -41.01 -8.08 32.57
N PHE A 600 -40.74 -7.06 31.74
CA PHE A 600 -41.77 -6.10 31.31
C PHE A 600 -42.36 -6.39 29.93
N ALA A 601 -41.58 -6.96 29.00
CA ALA A 601 -42.04 -7.27 27.63
C ALA A 601 -41.19 -8.37 26.96
N PRO A 602 -41.29 -9.63 27.41
CA PRO A 602 -40.38 -10.71 26.98
C PRO A 602 -40.43 -11.04 25.48
N ASP A 603 -41.57 -10.81 24.83
CA ASP A 603 -41.79 -11.10 23.40
C ASP A 603 -41.71 -9.87 22.48
N ASP A 604 -41.44 -8.67 23.01
CA ASP A 604 -41.49 -7.39 22.27
C ASP A 604 -40.11 -6.91 21.77
N TYR A 605 -39.30 -7.83 21.25
CA TYR A 605 -37.99 -7.52 20.66
C TYR A 605 -38.00 -7.64 19.13
N GLU A 606 -37.01 -7.02 18.47
CA GLU A 606 -36.96 -7.00 17.01
C GLU A 606 -36.60 -8.39 16.48
N ARG A 607 -37.55 -9.14 15.92
CA ARG A 607 -37.23 -10.50 15.40
C ARG A 607 -36.18 -10.51 14.29
N PHE A 608 -36.12 -9.43 13.51
CA PHE A 608 -35.18 -9.29 12.41
C PHE A 608 -34.46 -7.96 12.53
N SER A 609 -33.13 -7.99 12.44
CA SER A 609 -32.32 -6.79 12.35
C SER A 609 -31.34 -6.89 11.18
N PHE A 610 -31.02 -5.76 10.56
CA PHE A 610 -30.08 -5.72 9.46
C PHE A 610 -29.30 -4.41 9.40
N ARG A 611 -28.15 -4.49 8.73
CA ARG A 611 -27.38 -3.32 8.30
C ARG A 611 -26.83 -3.58 6.89
N LEU A 612 -26.99 -2.59 6.02
CA LEU A 612 -26.45 -2.54 4.68
C LEU A 612 -25.65 -1.25 4.51
N SER A 613 -24.46 -1.34 3.94
CA SER A 613 -23.72 -0.20 3.39
C SER A 613 -23.30 -0.51 1.96
N TYR A 614 -23.28 0.52 1.12
CA TYR A 614 -22.86 0.44 -0.26
C TYR A 614 -22.10 1.72 -0.63
N LYS A 615 -20.96 1.57 -1.32
CA LYS A 615 -20.13 2.66 -1.79
C LYS A 615 -19.57 2.32 -3.17
N THR A 616 -19.61 3.26 -4.10
CA THR A 616 -19.00 3.06 -5.42
C THR A 616 -18.39 4.34 -5.95
N SER A 617 -17.28 4.19 -6.67
CA SER A 617 -16.60 5.28 -7.36
C SER A 617 -17.48 5.87 -8.47
N ILE A 618 -17.53 7.20 -8.56
CA ILE A 618 -18.15 7.97 -9.65
C ILE A 618 -17.09 8.76 -10.42
N ARG A 619 -15.87 8.23 -10.52
CA ARG A 619 -14.71 8.86 -11.17
C ARG A 619 -14.95 9.43 -12.56
N ARG A 620 -15.90 8.87 -13.32
CA ARG A 620 -16.27 9.36 -14.66
C ARG A 620 -16.92 10.75 -14.63
N VAL A 621 -17.52 11.13 -13.49
CA VAL A 621 -18.07 12.46 -13.25
C VAL A 621 -17.02 13.35 -12.59
N MET A 622 -16.35 12.86 -11.55
CA MET A 622 -15.35 13.61 -10.81
C MET A 622 -14.27 12.69 -10.23
N LYS A 623 -12.99 12.97 -10.49
CA LYS A 623 -11.88 12.14 -9.98
C LYS A 623 -11.91 12.03 -8.45
N ASN A 624 -11.48 10.87 -7.93
CA ASN A 624 -11.38 10.55 -6.51
C ASN A 624 -12.67 10.79 -5.72
N SER A 625 -13.82 10.58 -6.36
CA SER A 625 -15.13 10.77 -5.73
C SER A 625 -15.98 9.51 -5.74
N PHE A 626 -16.84 9.42 -4.73
CA PHE A 626 -17.67 8.26 -4.45
C PHE A 626 -19.08 8.69 -4.07
N VAL A 627 -20.06 7.90 -4.48
CA VAL A 627 -21.40 7.90 -3.88
C VAL A 627 -21.44 6.80 -2.84
N PHE A 628 -22.12 7.05 -1.72
CA PHE A 628 -22.32 6.05 -0.69
C PHE A 628 -23.72 6.12 -0.11
N GLY A 629 -24.17 4.99 0.41
CA GLY A 629 -25.42 4.91 1.14
C GLY A 629 -25.42 3.77 2.14
N SER A 630 -26.27 3.89 3.15
CA SER A 630 -26.51 2.83 4.13
C SER A 630 -27.97 2.79 4.56
N ALA A 631 -28.41 1.61 4.95
CA ALA A 631 -29.71 1.38 5.56
C ALA A 631 -29.56 0.40 6.73
N ALA A 632 -30.22 0.67 7.84
CA ALA A 632 -30.20 -0.19 9.00
C ALA A 632 -31.57 -0.20 9.69
N ALA A 633 -31.97 -1.39 10.13
CA ALA A 633 -33.02 -1.60 11.13
C ALA A 633 -32.36 -2.45 12.23
N LEU A 634 -31.84 -1.79 13.25
CA LEU A 634 -30.93 -2.42 14.21
C LEU A 634 -31.03 -1.74 15.58
N ASP A 635 -31.22 -2.54 16.62
CA ASP A 635 -31.22 -2.12 18.02
C ASP A 635 -32.26 -1.01 18.29
N GLY A 636 -33.48 -1.21 17.77
CA GLY A 636 -34.62 -0.28 17.89
C GLY A 636 -34.53 0.97 17.00
N LEU A 637 -33.48 1.09 16.17
CA LEU A 637 -33.27 2.26 15.31
C LEU A 637 -33.49 1.90 13.83
N ARG A 638 -34.30 2.70 13.13
CA ARG A 638 -34.34 2.75 11.66
C ARG A 638 -33.45 3.90 11.21
N ALA A 639 -32.38 3.60 10.47
CA ALA A 639 -31.43 4.60 10.01
C ALA A 639 -31.12 4.47 8.52
N GLY A 640 -30.97 5.60 7.84
CA GLY A 640 -30.60 5.68 6.44
C GLY A 640 -29.54 6.77 6.22
N THR A 641 -28.64 6.57 5.27
CA THR A 641 -27.70 7.61 4.83
C THR A 641 -27.53 7.55 3.33
N LEU A 642 -27.46 8.72 2.68
CA LEU A 642 -27.13 8.86 1.27
C LEU A 642 -26.21 10.07 1.11
N GLY A 643 -25.08 9.90 0.44
CA GLY A 643 -24.08 10.95 0.36
C GLY A 643 -23.06 10.79 -0.76
N VAL A 644 -22.22 11.82 -0.85
CA VAL A 644 -21.09 11.91 -1.75
C VAL A 644 -19.84 12.28 -0.97
N GLU A 645 -18.71 11.77 -1.41
CA GLU A 645 -17.41 12.17 -0.87
C GLU A 645 -16.37 12.31 -1.97
N ARG A 646 -15.35 13.11 -1.71
CA ARG A 646 -14.19 13.30 -2.56
C ARG A 646 -12.92 13.32 -1.74
N TRP A 647 -11.91 12.62 -2.22
CA TRP A 647 -10.56 12.65 -1.68
C TRP A 647 -9.65 13.52 -2.54
N ASN A 648 -8.66 14.17 -1.94
CA ASN A 648 -7.55 14.74 -2.69
C ASN A 648 -6.65 13.62 -3.24
N GLU A 649 -5.73 13.96 -4.16
CA GLU A 649 -4.84 12.99 -4.81
C GLU A 649 -3.92 12.23 -3.82
N LYS A 650 -3.59 12.82 -2.67
CA LYS A 650 -2.76 12.18 -1.64
C LYS A 650 -3.57 11.33 -0.64
N GLU A 651 -4.89 11.27 -0.80
CA GLU A 651 -5.82 10.63 0.13
C GLU A 651 -5.68 11.12 1.59
N THR A 652 -5.20 12.35 1.80
CA THR A 652 -5.04 12.96 3.12
C THR A 652 -6.22 13.85 3.49
N THR A 653 -6.98 14.33 2.51
CA THR A 653 -8.13 15.22 2.73
C THR A 653 -9.37 14.61 2.11
N ARG A 654 -10.43 14.45 2.90
CA ARG A 654 -11.76 14.00 2.47
C ARG A 654 -12.75 15.13 2.66
N LEU A 655 -13.42 15.50 1.58
CA LEU A 655 -14.61 16.35 1.60
C LEU A 655 -15.84 15.44 1.50
N TYR A 656 -16.85 15.65 2.34
CA TYR A 656 -18.06 14.84 2.28
C TYR A 656 -19.32 15.66 2.52
N GLY A 657 -20.42 15.18 1.94
CA GLY A 657 -21.76 15.68 2.18
C GLY A 657 -22.75 14.53 2.18
N PHE A 658 -23.62 14.43 3.18
CA PHE A 658 -24.62 13.37 3.25
C PHE A 658 -25.90 13.77 3.98
N PHE A 659 -26.99 13.17 3.55
CA PHE A 659 -28.25 13.15 4.27
C PHE A 659 -28.29 11.92 5.18
N ARG A 660 -28.69 12.09 6.45
CA ARG A 660 -28.92 11.01 7.42
C ARG A 660 -30.35 11.09 7.93
N MET A 661 -31.04 9.97 7.97
CA MET A 661 -32.35 9.80 8.58
C MET A 661 -32.22 8.85 9.77
N MET A 662 -32.87 9.19 10.88
CA MET A 662 -32.97 8.35 12.07
C MET A 662 -34.39 8.39 12.62
N TYR A 663 -34.93 7.22 12.97
CA TYR A 663 -36.28 7.09 13.49
C TYR A 663 -36.36 5.90 14.46
N ARG A 664 -36.87 6.16 15.67
CA ARG A 664 -37.24 5.12 16.65
C ARG A 664 -38.76 5.08 16.75
N PRO A 665 -39.43 3.96 16.43
CA PRO A 665 -40.88 3.94 16.25
C PRO A 665 -41.69 4.10 17.55
N ASP A 666 -41.27 3.44 18.63
CA ASP A 666 -42.06 3.26 19.84
C ASP A 666 -41.22 3.36 21.13
N THR A 667 -41.89 3.34 22.27
CA THR A 667 -41.26 3.41 23.60
C THR A 667 -40.40 2.18 23.90
N THR A 668 -40.76 1.00 23.40
CA THR A 668 -40.01 -0.24 23.68
C THR A 668 -38.66 -0.25 22.98
N SER A 669 -38.54 0.43 21.84
CA SER A 669 -37.28 0.72 21.15
C SER A 669 -36.27 1.53 21.99
N LEU A 670 -36.69 2.20 23.08
CA LEU A 670 -35.77 2.94 23.98
C LEU A 670 -35.02 2.00 24.94
N ASN A 671 -35.59 0.83 25.24
CA ASN A 671 -34.99 -0.15 26.15
C ASN A 671 -33.68 -0.76 25.62
N TYR A 672 -33.39 -0.58 24.32
CA TYR A 672 -32.10 -0.95 23.74
C TYR A 672 -30.98 -0.04 24.23
N LEU A 673 -31.27 1.23 24.53
CA LEU A 673 -30.25 2.24 24.75
C LEU A 673 -29.53 2.07 26.08
N VAL A 674 -28.26 2.46 26.11
CA VAL A 674 -27.51 2.62 27.36
C VAL A 674 -28.07 3.77 28.20
N PHE A 675 -28.66 4.78 27.55
CA PHE A 675 -29.34 5.91 28.17
C PHE A 675 -30.77 6.04 27.61
N PRO A 676 -31.75 5.27 28.11
CA PRO A 676 -33.11 5.24 27.55
C PRO A 676 -33.86 6.58 27.61
N GLU A 677 -33.56 7.40 28.62
CA GLU A 677 -34.19 8.73 28.83
C GLU A 677 -33.63 9.81 27.89
N GLU A 678 -32.57 9.50 27.15
CA GLU A 678 -31.82 10.46 26.32
C GLU A 678 -32.14 10.32 24.82
N TRP A 679 -33.30 9.76 24.47
CA TRP A 679 -33.78 9.68 23.09
C TRP A 679 -35.32 9.69 23.08
N GLN A 680 -35.91 10.44 22.16
CA GLN A 680 -37.35 10.50 21.99
C GLN A 680 -37.85 9.54 20.90
N HIS A 681 -38.90 8.77 21.17
CA HIS A 681 -39.54 7.88 20.19
C HIS A 681 -40.56 8.64 19.34
N GLY A 682 -40.95 8.07 18.19
CA GLY A 682 -41.95 8.62 17.29
C GLY A 682 -41.51 9.85 16.49
N LYS A 683 -40.25 10.29 16.63
CA LYS A 683 -39.71 11.50 15.98
C LYS A 683 -38.63 11.16 14.95
N PHE A 684 -38.61 11.92 13.85
CA PHE A 684 -37.58 11.83 12.82
C PHE A 684 -36.45 12.82 13.12
N ASN A 685 -35.25 12.28 13.36
CA ASN A 685 -34.01 13.06 13.45
C ASN A 685 -33.26 12.99 12.11
N ASN A 686 -33.71 13.83 11.19
CA ASN A 686 -33.19 13.93 9.83
C ASN A 686 -32.18 15.09 9.76
N THR A 687 -31.01 14.83 9.19
CA THR A 687 -29.94 15.83 9.09
C THR A 687 -29.26 15.85 7.74
N ILE A 688 -28.80 17.04 7.34
CA ILE A 688 -27.81 17.22 6.27
C ILE A 688 -26.49 17.53 6.95
N ASN A 689 -25.44 16.83 6.52
CA ASN A 689 -24.11 16.87 7.12
C ASN A 689 -23.10 17.22 6.03
N PHE A 690 -22.15 18.09 6.35
CA PHE A 690 -21.01 18.44 5.51
C PHE A 690 -19.75 18.43 6.35
N GLY A 691 -18.63 18.01 5.79
CA GLY A 691 -17.39 18.07 6.54
C GLY A 691 -16.14 17.86 5.74
N ILE A 692 -15.03 18.11 6.43
CA ILE A 692 -13.67 17.97 5.94
C ILE A 692 -12.87 17.18 6.97
N ASP A 693 -12.35 16.02 6.56
CA ASP A 693 -11.28 15.32 7.29
C ASP A 693 -9.94 15.67 6.66
N HIS A 694 -8.93 16.00 7.46
CA HIS A 694 -7.59 16.29 6.99
C HIS A 694 -6.53 15.66 7.89
N GLN A 695 -5.77 14.72 7.33
CA GLN A 695 -4.60 14.11 7.98
C GLN A 695 -3.33 14.87 7.61
N TYR A 696 -2.53 15.22 8.63
CA TYR A 696 -1.26 15.92 8.48
C TYR A 696 -0.14 15.23 9.25
N GLN A 697 1.10 15.42 8.79
CA GLN A 697 2.30 14.88 9.42
C GLN A 697 3.31 15.99 9.64
N TYR A 698 4.04 15.95 10.75
CA TYR A 698 5.10 16.88 11.11
C TYR A 698 6.26 16.11 11.78
N GLN A 699 7.41 16.75 11.99
CA GLN A 699 8.68 16.07 12.29
C GLN A 699 8.63 15.02 13.42
N LYS A 700 7.77 15.22 14.43
CA LYS A 700 7.68 14.35 15.62
C LYS A 700 6.29 13.77 15.86
N GLY A 701 5.40 13.84 14.88
CA GLY A 701 4.02 13.39 15.08
C GLY A 701 3.14 13.44 13.85
N THR A 702 1.90 13.04 14.08
CA THR A 702 0.84 13.02 13.08
C THR A 702 -0.42 13.60 13.70
N GLY A 703 -1.23 14.30 12.92
CA GLY A 703 -2.51 14.83 13.37
C GLY A 703 -3.64 14.53 12.40
N ASN A 704 -4.86 14.61 12.92
CA ASN A 704 -6.10 14.56 12.16
C ASN A 704 -6.98 15.73 12.59
N LEU A 705 -7.43 16.51 11.61
CA LEU A 705 -8.36 17.61 11.75
C LEU A 705 -9.71 17.20 11.13
N ASN A 706 -10.80 17.34 11.86
CA ASN A 706 -12.16 17.17 11.37
C ASN A 706 -12.93 18.46 11.60
N LEU A 707 -13.46 19.05 10.54
CA LEU A 707 -14.46 20.12 10.59
C LEU A 707 -15.78 19.54 10.12
N HIS A 708 -16.79 19.53 10.99
CA HIS A 708 -18.09 18.93 10.72
C HIS A 708 -19.21 19.94 10.96
N MET A 709 -20.11 20.06 9.99
CA MET A 709 -21.30 20.89 10.05
C MET A 709 -22.51 20.01 9.87
N ARG A 710 -23.53 20.18 10.71
CA ARG A 710 -24.80 19.47 10.59
C ARG A 710 -25.97 20.40 10.84
N SER A 711 -27.08 20.15 10.16
CA SER A 711 -28.34 20.89 10.33
C SER A 711 -29.51 19.93 10.19
N SER A 712 -30.59 20.15 10.94
CA SER A 712 -31.82 19.38 10.77
C SER A 712 -32.44 19.64 9.40
N ALA A 713 -33.08 18.64 8.80
CA ALA A 713 -33.62 18.74 7.45
C ALA A 713 -34.85 17.85 7.27
N PHE A 714 -35.81 18.24 6.45
CA PHE A 714 -36.94 17.39 6.03
C PHE A 714 -37.73 16.76 7.20
N THR A 715 -37.94 17.49 8.30
CA THR A 715 -38.77 17.10 9.46
C THR A 715 -39.19 18.36 10.24
N ASN A 716 -40.31 18.28 10.97
CA ASN A 716 -40.77 19.33 11.90
C ASN A 716 -40.43 19.04 13.37
N ASP A 717 -39.85 17.86 13.67
CA ASP A 717 -39.63 17.42 15.05
C ASP A 717 -38.49 18.15 15.75
N TYR A 718 -37.49 18.58 14.97
CA TYR A 718 -36.25 19.19 15.45
C TYR A 718 -35.79 20.34 14.57
N ASN A 719 -35.23 21.37 15.19
CA ASN A 719 -34.65 22.52 14.54
C ASN A 719 -33.36 22.92 15.23
N PHE A 720 -32.24 22.45 14.68
CA PHE A 720 -30.91 22.72 15.21
C PHE A 720 -29.86 22.73 14.11
N SER A 721 -28.76 23.42 14.35
CA SER A 721 -27.57 23.43 13.50
C SER A 721 -26.32 23.51 14.37
N THR A 722 -25.28 22.75 14.01
CA THR A 722 -23.99 22.79 14.72
C THR A 722 -22.82 22.80 13.75
N ILE A 723 -21.73 23.40 14.21
CA ILE A 723 -20.40 23.33 13.61
C ILE A 723 -19.42 22.87 14.69
N ALA A 724 -18.64 21.83 14.40
CA ALA A 724 -17.70 21.22 15.31
C ALA A 724 -16.33 21.10 14.65
N LEU A 725 -15.28 21.41 15.41
CA LEU A 725 -13.88 21.26 15.04
C LEU A 725 -13.22 20.29 16.02
N THR A 726 -12.62 19.22 15.51
CA THR A 726 -11.82 18.27 16.28
C THR A 726 -10.41 18.21 15.72
N SER A 727 -9.39 18.35 16.55
CA SER A 727 -7.98 18.16 16.18
C SER A 727 -7.33 17.15 17.13
N VAL A 728 -6.98 15.97 16.61
CA VAL A 728 -6.27 14.92 17.36
C VAL A 728 -4.82 14.88 16.92
N ASN A 729 -3.88 14.99 17.86
CA ASN A 729 -2.45 14.97 17.61
C ASN A 729 -1.78 13.83 18.36
N LYS A 730 -0.87 13.11 17.70
CA LYS A 730 -0.06 12.04 18.28
C LYS A 730 1.41 12.39 18.16
N ASN A 731 2.04 12.69 19.28
CA ASN A 731 3.44 13.13 19.35
C ASN A 731 4.32 12.08 20.00
N ARG A 732 5.57 11.98 19.55
CA ARG A 732 6.60 11.20 20.23
C ARG A 732 7.64 12.10 20.86
N ILE A 733 7.77 12.03 22.19
CA ILE A 733 8.73 12.80 22.98
C ILE A 733 9.66 11.83 23.70
N GLY A 734 10.75 11.45 23.03
CA GLY A 734 11.70 10.46 23.55
C GLY A 734 11.06 9.07 23.74
N LYS A 735 10.96 8.64 25.00
CA LYS A 735 10.30 7.38 25.39
C LYS A 735 8.80 7.53 25.68
N PHE A 736 8.28 8.75 25.66
CA PHE A 736 6.87 9.04 25.91
C PHE A 736 6.10 9.23 24.60
N ASP A 737 4.83 8.86 24.61
CA ASP A 737 3.87 9.17 23.55
C ASP A 737 2.86 10.19 24.11
N PHE A 738 2.83 11.41 23.57
CA PHE A 738 1.96 12.49 24.04
C PHE A 738 0.84 12.73 23.01
N ASN A 739 -0.37 12.31 23.34
CA ASN A 739 -1.54 12.47 22.50
C ASN A 739 -2.42 13.59 23.04
N THR A 740 -2.99 14.40 22.16
CA THR A 740 -3.94 15.44 22.53
C THR A 740 -5.15 15.45 21.60
N ARG A 741 -6.30 15.86 22.12
CA ARG A 741 -7.49 16.21 21.35
C ARG A 741 -7.93 17.60 21.75
N ILE A 742 -8.13 18.47 20.76
CA ILE A 742 -8.79 19.76 20.92
C ILE A 742 -10.15 19.64 20.24
N PHE A 743 -11.20 20.02 20.94
CA PHE A 743 -12.57 19.97 20.45
C PHE A 743 -13.25 21.31 20.71
N ALA A 744 -14.00 21.81 19.74
CA ALA A 744 -14.89 22.95 19.90
C ALA A 744 -16.15 22.74 19.07
N GLN A 745 -17.30 23.01 19.64
CA GLN A 745 -18.59 22.98 18.96
C GLN A 745 -19.37 24.24 19.30
N TYR A 746 -19.98 24.82 18.26
CA TYR A 746 -20.98 25.86 18.40
C TYR A 746 -22.27 25.36 17.74
N GLY A 747 -23.41 25.58 18.39
CA GLY A 747 -24.69 25.23 17.83
C GLY A 747 -25.79 26.19 18.24
N VAL A 748 -26.86 26.19 17.45
CA VAL A 748 -28.09 26.94 17.68
C VAL A 748 -29.29 26.01 17.48
N ALA A 749 -30.30 26.11 18.33
CA ALA A 749 -31.48 25.25 18.27
C ALA A 749 -32.71 25.95 18.85
N THR A 750 -33.88 25.67 18.26
CA THR A 750 -35.18 25.93 18.92
C THR A 750 -35.83 24.64 19.39
N ALA A 751 -35.38 23.50 18.86
CA ALA A 751 -35.79 22.16 19.27
C ALA A 751 -34.61 21.19 19.05
N LEU A 752 -33.83 20.93 20.11
CA LEU A 752 -32.66 20.06 20.08
C LEU A 752 -33.06 18.59 20.36
N PRO A 753 -32.65 17.63 19.53
CA PRO A 753 -32.71 16.21 19.90
C PRO A 753 -31.71 15.90 21.01
N ASP A 754 -32.21 15.31 22.10
CA ASP A 754 -31.38 14.89 23.25
C ASP A 754 -30.25 13.97 22.81
N GLU A 755 -30.55 13.03 21.91
CA GLU A 755 -29.57 12.06 21.41
C GLU A 755 -28.41 12.68 20.63
N SER A 756 -28.58 13.88 20.09
CA SER A 756 -27.58 14.60 19.28
C SER A 756 -26.96 15.78 20.01
N ALA A 757 -27.32 16.03 21.28
CA ALA A 757 -26.75 17.10 22.08
C ALA A 757 -25.24 16.88 22.31
N LEU A 758 -24.54 17.93 22.74
CA LEU A 758 -23.14 17.84 23.16
C LEU A 758 -23.07 17.38 24.61
N TYR A 759 -22.38 16.28 24.90
CA TYR A 759 -22.28 15.72 26.25
C TYR A 759 -20.94 16.05 26.92
N LEU A 760 -20.97 16.29 28.24
CA LEU A 760 -19.83 16.74 29.04
C LEU A 760 -18.73 15.66 29.17
N TYR A 761 -19.13 14.42 29.37
CA TYR A 761 -18.21 13.37 29.79
C TYR A 761 -17.74 12.46 28.66
N GLY A 762 -18.43 12.43 27.51
CA GLY A 762 -18.17 11.45 26.46
C GLY A 762 -19.14 11.55 25.29
N ALA A 763 -19.24 10.45 24.54
CA ALA A 763 -20.12 10.34 23.37
C ALA A 763 -21.60 10.51 23.71
N ASN A 764 -22.35 11.21 22.86
CA ASN A 764 -23.80 11.31 22.98
C ASN A 764 -24.51 10.02 22.51
N PRO A 765 -25.80 9.81 22.83
CA PRO A 765 -26.52 8.59 22.44
C PRO A 765 -26.47 8.30 20.94
N GLU A 766 -26.51 9.31 20.06
CA GLU A 766 -26.34 9.12 18.60
C GLU A 766 -24.96 8.54 18.26
N GLU A 767 -23.88 9.09 18.80
CA GLU A 767 -22.50 8.61 18.60
C GLU A 767 -22.28 7.19 19.15
N LEU A 768 -22.94 6.84 20.26
CA LEU A 768 -22.90 5.47 20.80
C LEU A 768 -23.44 4.44 19.80
N MET A 769 -24.37 4.82 18.92
CA MET A 769 -24.95 3.93 17.91
C MET A 769 -23.94 3.46 16.86
N ASP A 770 -22.87 4.22 16.63
CA ASP A 770 -21.85 3.90 15.63
C ASP A 770 -20.89 2.79 16.10
N ASN A 771 -20.94 2.42 17.40
CA ASN A 771 -20.11 1.37 17.98
C ASN A 771 -20.93 0.18 18.47
N LYS A 772 -20.56 -1.01 17.98
CA LYS A 772 -21.28 -2.26 18.23
C LYS A 772 -21.37 -2.70 19.69
N TYR A 773 -20.48 -2.21 20.56
CA TYR A 773 -20.46 -2.58 21.97
C TYR A 773 -21.18 -1.57 22.88
N THR A 774 -21.58 -0.42 22.34
CA THR A 774 -22.21 0.68 23.11
C THR A 774 -23.57 1.09 22.57
N ARG A 775 -23.91 0.70 21.34
CA ARG A 775 -25.20 1.00 20.69
C ARG A 775 -26.41 0.32 21.35
N ALA A 776 -26.16 -0.71 22.16
CA ALA A 776 -27.20 -1.41 22.88
C ALA A 776 -26.72 -1.82 24.28
N ALA A 777 -27.63 -1.85 25.24
CA ALA A 777 -27.41 -2.35 26.60
C ALA A 777 -27.02 -3.85 26.60
N GLY A 778 -26.36 -4.30 27.66
CA GLY A 778 -26.00 -5.71 27.89
C GLY A 778 -24.49 -6.02 27.89
N PHE A 779 -23.63 -5.10 27.44
CA PHE A 779 -22.17 -5.23 27.59
C PHE A 779 -21.62 -4.63 28.88
N PHE A 780 -22.34 -3.65 29.43
CA PHE A 780 -22.04 -3.00 30.69
C PHE A 780 -23.25 -3.14 31.62
N PRO A 781 -23.02 -3.25 32.94
CA PRO A 781 -24.11 -3.23 33.90
C PRO A 781 -24.92 -1.92 33.78
N PRO A 782 -26.27 -1.96 33.79
CA PRO A 782 -27.10 -0.77 33.68
C PRO A 782 -26.75 0.29 34.73
N GLU A 783 -26.40 -0.12 35.95
CA GLU A 783 -26.01 0.76 37.05
C GLU A 783 -24.70 1.54 36.79
N TRP A 784 -23.92 1.17 35.77
CA TRP A 784 -22.73 1.94 35.37
C TRP A 784 -23.07 3.10 34.44
N ALA A 785 -24.26 3.09 33.86
CA ALA A 785 -24.77 4.06 32.91
C ALA A 785 -26.01 4.76 33.45
N GLY A 786 -25.89 6.06 33.74
CA GLY A 786 -27.00 6.87 34.22
C GLY A 786 -26.49 8.23 34.67
N PHE A 787 -27.41 9.16 34.89
CA PHE A 787 -27.08 10.50 35.38
C PHE A 787 -27.57 10.68 36.80
N GLY A 788 -26.65 11.02 37.71
CA GLY A 788 -26.97 11.19 39.11
C GLY A 788 -26.15 12.26 39.80
N ASN A 789 -26.25 12.26 41.14
CA ASN A 789 -25.50 13.13 42.03
C ASN A 789 -24.05 12.67 42.25
N THR A 790 -23.65 11.49 41.75
CA THR A 790 -22.29 10.92 41.84
C THR A 790 -21.74 10.61 40.44
N THR A 791 -20.45 10.25 40.35
CA THR A 791 -19.83 9.81 39.09
C THR A 791 -20.09 8.33 38.82
N GLY A 792 -20.38 7.98 37.56
CA GLY A 792 -20.58 6.60 37.09
C GLY A 792 -19.30 5.87 36.67
N HIS A 793 -19.47 4.68 36.07
CA HIS A 793 -18.37 3.76 35.74
C HIS A 793 -18.24 3.42 34.25
N PHE A 794 -19.19 3.83 33.41
CA PHE A 794 -19.12 3.66 31.96
C PHE A 794 -18.56 4.91 31.28
N HIS A 795 -17.78 4.75 30.20
CA HIS A 795 -17.38 5.86 29.35
C HIS A 795 -17.11 5.42 27.90
N HIS A 796 -17.61 6.21 26.94
CA HIS A 796 -17.22 6.14 25.54
C HIS A 796 -16.67 7.49 25.05
N GLY A 797 -15.58 7.46 24.27
CA GLY A 797 -14.95 8.70 23.77
C GLY A 797 -15.84 9.43 22.77
N GLY A 798 -16.00 10.74 22.95
CA GLY A 798 -16.88 11.62 22.18
C GLY A 798 -17.19 12.89 22.98
N GLY A 799 -18.04 13.79 22.45
CA GLY A 799 -18.39 15.04 23.13
C GLY A 799 -17.18 15.84 23.66
N LEU A 800 -17.28 16.37 24.88
CA LEU A 800 -16.15 17.04 25.55
C LEU A 800 -15.15 16.06 26.21
N ASN A 801 -15.52 14.78 26.35
CA ASN A 801 -14.66 13.70 26.83
C ASN A 801 -14.01 14.00 28.20
N LEU A 802 -14.72 14.67 29.13
CA LEU A 802 -14.26 14.89 30.50
C LEU A 802 -14.54 13.64 31.34
N ARG A 803 -13.59 12.69 31.31
CA ARG A 803 -13.75 11.32 31.81
C ARG A 803 -14.17 11.23 33.27
N GLY A 804 -13.59 12.09 34.11
CA GLY A 804 -13.89 12.16 35.54
C GLY A 804 -15.30 12.62 35.89
N TYR A 805 -16.04 13.16 34.92
CA TYR A 805 -17.41 13.64 35.08
C TYR A 805 -18.45 12.66 34.53
N SER A 806 -18.06 11.43 34.17
CA SER A 806 -19.01 10.44 33.66
C SER A 806 -20.15 10.19 34.63
N GLY A 807 -21.38 10.17 34.14
CA GLY A 807 -22.60 9.95 34.92
C GLY A 807 -22.98 11.04 35.92
N TYR A 808 -22.29 12.18 35.96
CA TYR A 808 -22.59 13.25 36.91
C TYR A 808 -23.45 14.37 36.29
N LEU A 809 -24.53 14.77 36.97
CA LEU A 809 -25.45 15.84 36.56
C LEU A 809 -24.84 17.25 36.59
N ALA A 810 -23.64 17.41 37.16
CA ALA A 810 -22.81 18.62 37.05
C ALA A 810 -23.54 19.97 37.27
N PRO A 811 -24.16 20.20 38.46
CA PRO A 811 -24.78 21.46 38.83
C PRO A 811 -23.86 22.67 38.66
N PHE A 812 -24.43 23.78 38.21
CA PHE A 812 -23.79 25.09 38.14
C PHE A 812 -24.83 26.19 38.42
N THR A 813 -24.36 27.34 38.90
CA THR A 813 -25.20 28.54 39.09
C THR A 813 -25.10 29.41 37.86
N ASP A 814 -26.24 29.79 37.27
CA ASP A 814 -26.28 30.71 36.13
C ASP A 814 -26.13 32.18 36.56
N ALA A 815 -26.19 33.11 35.59
CA ALA A 815 -26.04 34.55 35.86
C ALA A 815 -27.19 35.15 36.68
N ASP A 816 -28.32 34.44 36.79
CA ASP A 816 -29.53 34.84 37.51
C ASP A 816 -29.64 34.15 38.89
N ASP A 817 -28.52 33.61 39.41
CA ASP A 817 -28.42 32.85 40.67
C ASP A 817 -29.26 31.57 40.74
N ASN A 818 -29.72 31.03 39.59
CA ASN A 818 -30.43 29.75 39.56
C ASN A 818 -29.45 28.58 39.45
N VAL A 819 -29.66 27.53 40.27
CA VAL A 819 -28.91 26.28 40.14
C VAL A 819 -29.50 25.45 38.99
N ARG A 820 -28.74 25.27 37.92
CA ARG A 820 -29.06 24.41 36.80
C ARG A 820 -28.25 23.11 36.85
N LEU A 821 -28.88 22.00 36.49
CA LEU A 821 -28.20 20.71 36.30
C LEU A 821 -27.76 20.62 34.84
N GLY A 822 -26.46 20.44 34.60
CA GLY A 822 -25.88 20.52 33.27
C GLY A 822 -24.90 19.39 33.00
N TYR A 823 -25.30 18.43 32.18
CA TYR A 823 -24.42 17.36 31.66
C TYR A 823 -24.46 17.25 30.13
N LYS A 824 -25.44 17.91 29.49
CA LYS A 824 -25.59 18.02 28.04
C LYS A 824 -25.97 19.46 27.66
N GLY A 825 -25.54 19.87 26.48
CA GLY A 825 -25.70 21.23 25.98
C GLY A 825 -25.58 21.29 24.47
N LEU A 826 -25.42 22.49 23.91
CA LEU A 826 -25.35 22.68 22.46
C LEU A 826 -23.97 23.15 21.97
N SER A 827 -23.30 23.95 22.80
CA SER A 827 -22.01 24.55 22.51
C SER A 827 -21.01 24.24 23.62
N GLY A 828 -19.73 24.09 23.28
CA GLY A 828 -18.70 23.77 24.24
C GLY A 828 -17.33 23.57 23.61
N ALA A 829 -16.29 23.55 24.43
CA ALA A 829 -14.93 23.29 24.00
C ALA A 829 -14.17 22.48 25.06
N ALA A 830 -13.25 21.63 24.61
CA ALA A 830 -12.43 20.82 25.48
C ALA A 830 -11.02 20.59 24.93
N ILE A 831 -10.08 20.37 25.84
CA ILE A 831 -8.74 19.86 25.58
C ILE A 831 -8.58 18.59 26.40
N ASN A 832 -8.23 17.51 25.72
CA ASN A 832 -7.94 16.22 26.32
C ASN A 832 -6.48 15.85 26.03
N ALA A 833 -5.77 15.31 27.01
CA ALA A 833 -4.36 14.94 26.87
C ALA A 833 -4.09 13.57 27.49
N GLU A 834 -3.20 12.80 26.85
CA GLU A 834 -2.69 11.52 27.35
C GLU A 834 -1.17 11.47 27.19
N LEU A 835 -0.43 11.24 28.28
CA LEU A 835 1.00 11.03 28.29
C LEU A 835 1.31 9.55 28.56
N GLY A 836 1.54 8.79 27.50
CA GLY A 836 1.91 7.38 27.53
C GLY A 836 3.35 7.14 27.94
N PHE A 837 3.55 6.19 28.86
CA PHE A 837 4.85 5.80 29.40
C PHE A 837 5.09 4.27 29.36
N ASP A 838 4.31 3.52 28.56
CA ASP A 838 4.43 2.06 28.44
C ASP A 838 5.79 1.56 27.91
N ARG A 839 6.60 2.44 27.31
CA ARG A 839 7.98 2.12 26.91
C ARG A 839 8.99 2.18 28.05
N LEU A 840 8.66 2.83 29.17
CA LEU A 840 9.48 2.82 30.37
C LEU A 840 9.25 1.53 31.17
N ILE A 841 7.99 1.10 31.27
CA ILE A 841 7.57 -0.04 32.07
C ILE A 841 6.94 -1.08 31.14
N THR A 842 7.73 -2.10 30.74
CA THR A 842 7.19 -3.14 29.86
C THR A 842 6.50 -4.24 30.65
N LEU A 843 5.19 -4.12 30.84
CA LEU A 843 4.37 -5.07 31.61
C LEU A 843 4.14 -6.41 30.90
N MET A 844 4.44 -6.51 29.60
CA MET A 844 4.08 -7.66 28.76
C MET A 844 5.27 -8.57 28.39
N PRO A 845 5.18 -9.90 28.62
CA PRO A 845 6.19 -10.87 28.18
C PRO A 845 6.41 -10.85 26.66
N ARG A 846 7.66 -11.03 26.20
CA ARG A 846 8.02 -10.95 24.77
C ARG A 846 7.15 -11.84 23.86
N LYS A 847 6.78 -13.04 24.31
CA LYS A 847 5.94 -13.99 23.55
C LYS A 847 4.52 -13.45 23.28
N LEU A 848 3.97 -12.63 24.17
CA LEU A 848 2.60 -12.11 24.06
C LEU A 848 2.51 -10.77 23.32
N ARG A 849 3.64 -10.08 23.14
CA ARG A 849 3.70 -8.75 22.49
C ARG A 849 3.23 -8.75 21.03
N ASN A 850 3.16 -9.90 20.36
CA ASN A 850 2.62 -9.98 19.00
C ASN A 850 1.08 -10.00 18.98
N THR A 851 0.46 -10.46 20.05
CA THR A 851 -1.00 -10.65 20.16
C THR A 851 -1.64 -9.50 20.93
N PHE A 852 -1.04 -9.08 22.05
CA PHE A 852 -1.58 -8.04 22.91
C PHE A 852 -0.69 -6.79 22.91
N LYS A 853 -1.24 -5.67 23.37
CA LYS A 853 -0.53 -4.43 23.70
C LYS A 853 -1.14 -3.86 24.96
N VAL A 854 -0.31 -3.48 25.93
CA VAL A 854 -0.75 -2.77 27.13
C VAL A 854 -0.18 -1.35 27.06
N ASN A 855 -1.03 -0.35 27.17
CA ASN A 855 -0.65 1.05 27.20
C ASN A 855 -0.99 1.62 28.58
N THR A 856 0.01 2.18 29.27
CA THR A 856 -0.16 2.93 30.53
C THR A 856 0.11 4.39 30.27
N TYR A 857 -0.76 5.26 30.77
CA TYR A 857 -0.70 6.70 30.49
C TYR A 857 -1.24 7.51 31.66
N LEU A 858 -0.74 8.72 31.81
CA LEU A 858 -1.42 9.77 32.57
C LEU A 858 -2.39 10.47 31.64
N PHE A 859 -3.51 10.96 32.16
CA PHE A 859 -4.43 11.78 31.40
C PHE A 859 -4.84 13.04 32.16
N ALA A 860 -5.19 14.06 31.41
CA ALA A 860 -5.78 15.30 31.91
C ALA A 860 -6.75 15.85 30.86
N ASP A 861 -7.95 16.20 31.30
CA ASP A 861 -9.04 16.67 30.46
C ASP A 861 -9.60 17.97 31.07
N ALA A 862 -9.93 18.95 30.23
CA ALA A 862 -10.53 20.21 30.68
C ALA A 862 -11.47 20.76 29.62
N GLY A 863 -12.63 21.30 30.04
CA GLY A 863 -13.62 21.82 29.11
C GLY A 863 -14.67 22.73 29.74
N ILE A 864 -15.35 23.45 28.86
CA ILE A 864 -16.46 24.35 29.14
C ILE A 864 -17.65 23.97 28.25
N MET A 865 -18.85 24.10 28.79
CA MET A 865 -20.09 23.78 28.09
C MET A 865 -21.14 24.85 28.41
N ASP A 866 -21.92 25.19 27.40
CA ASP A 866 -23.16 25.92 27.57
C ASP A 866 -24.30 24.91 27.78
N PHE A 867 -25.00 25.04 28.89
CA PHE A 867 -26.12 24.18 29.26
C PHE A 867 -27.48 24.84 28.99
N ASP A 868 -27.51 26.10 28.55
CA ASP A 868 -28.74 26.76 28.13
C ASP A 868 -28.96 26.53 26.62
N ILE A 869 -29.96 25.73 26.27
CA ILE A 869 -30.24 25.36 24.88
C ILE A 869 -30.97 26.48 24.14
N THR A 870 -31.74 27.31 24.84
CA THR A 870 -32.66 28.30 24.24
C THR A 870 -32.32 29.76 24.55
N GLY A 871 -31.45 29.99 25.54
CA GLY A 871 -30.98 31.30 25.96
C GLY A 871 -29.74 31.80 25.19
N PRO A 872 -29.23 33.00 25.55
CA PRO A 872 -27.96 33.48 25.04
C PRO A 872 -26.81 32.55 25.50
N LEU A 873 -25.80 32.37 24.65
CA LEU A 873 -24.63 31.53 24.91
C LEU A 873 -23.98 31.87 26.27
N ALA A 874 -24.08 30.97 27.24
CA ALA A 874 -23.55 31.17 28.59
C ALA A 874 -22.76 29.94 29.06
N PHE A 875 -21.43 30.01 28.98
CA PHE A 875 -20.59 28.89 29.41
C PHE A 875 -20.58 28.73 30.92
N ALA A 876 -20.87 27.52 31.39
CA ALA A 876 -20.64 27.15 32.76
C ALA A 876 -19.14 27.18 33.10
N PRO A 877 -18.80 27.27 34.39
CA PRO A 877 -17.41 27.31 34.82
C PRO A 877 -16.61 26.10 34.35
N LEU A 878 -15.31 26.32 34.08
CA LEU A 878 -14.36 25.28 33.67
C LEU A 878 -14.45 24.04 34.57
N ARG A 879 -14.56 22.87 33.93
CA ARG A 879 -14.44 21.56 34.55
C ARG A 879 -13.17 20.88 34.04
N ALA A 880 -12.47 20.21 34.94
CA ALA A 880 -11.23 19.52 34.62
C ALA A 880 -11.02 18.30 35.50
N ASP A 881 -10.45 17.26 34.92
CA ASP A 881 -10.11 16.01 35.58
C ASP A 881 -8.73 15.51 35.16
N ALA A 882 -8.09 14.76 36.04
CA ALA A 882 -6.79 14.16 35.77
C ALA A 882 -6.64 12.82 36.48
N GLY A 883 -5.84 11.93 35.89
CA GLY A 883 -5.73 10.58 36.41
C GLY A 883 -4.71 9.70 35.70
N ILE A 884 -4.81 8.41 35.98
CA ILE A 884 -3.98 7.36 35.38
C ILE A 884 -4.87 6.36 34.66
N GLY A 885 -4.46 5.93 33.48
CA GLY A 885 -5.19 4.99 32.66
C GLY A 885 -4.33 3.84 32.18
N THR A 886 -4.99 2.72 31.91
CA THR A 886 -4.41 1.57 31.22
C THR A 886 -5.36 1.07 30.13
N ALA A 887 -4.80 0.62 29.02
CA ALA A 887 -5.57 0.01 27.94
C ALA A 887 -4.92 -1.28 27.45
N LEU A 888 -5.73 -2.32 27.34
CA LEU A 888 -5.36 -3.60 26.75
C LEU A 888 -5.93 -3.69 25.33
N THR A 889 -5.06 -3.74 24.34
CA THR A 889 -5.42 -3.99 22.94
C THR A 889 -5.09 -5.42 22.53
N ILE A 890 -6.09 -6.16 22.06
CA ILE A 890 -5.91 -7.41 21.32
C ILE A 890 -5.66 -7.05 19.85
N LYS A 891 -4.39 -7.13 19.43
CA LYS A 891 -3.94 -6.75 18.07
C LYS A 891 -4.17 -7.84 17.03
N LYS A 892 -4.09 -9.11 17.44
CA LYS A 892 -4.21 -10.27 16.56
C LYS A 892 -5.08 -11.34 17.20
N TRP A 893 -5.98 -11.91 16.41
CA TRP A 893 -6.88 -12.98 16.83
C TRP A 893 -6.40 -14.31 16.24
N GLY A 894 -5.22 -14.77 16.69
CA GLY A 894 -4.57 -15.97 16.16
C GLY A 894 -4.33 -15.86 14.64
N PRO A 895 -4.86 -16.78 13.81
CA PRO A 895 -4.70 -16.75 12.35
C PRO A 895 -5.65 -15.76 11.63
N LEU A 896 -6.60 -15.13 12.34
CA LEU A 896 -7.59 -14.23 11.75
C LEU A 896 -6.98 -12.81 11.62
N GLN A 897 -6.34 -12.57 10.48
CA GLN A 897 -5.56 -11.34 10.21
C GLN A 897 -6.45 -10.11 9.95
N MET A 898 -7.67 -10.31 9.45
CA MET A 898 -8.57 -9.21 9.07
C MET A 898 -9.56 -8.80 10.17
N VAL A 899 -9.47 -9.38 11.37
CA VAL A 899 -10.32 -9.00 12.50
C VAL A 899 -9.79 -7.71 13.12
N LYS A 900 -10.67 -6.71 13.27
CA LYS A 900 -10.30 -5.41 13.86
C LYS A 900 -9.75 -5.60 15.29
N PRO A 901 -8.71 -4.86 15.68
CA PRO A 901 -8.24 -4.87 17.07
C PRO A 901 -9.35 -4.45 18.03
N LEU A 902 -9.37 -5.10 19.20
CA LEU A 902 -10.25 -4.71 20.31
C LEU A 902 -9.41 -4.04 21.38
N THR A 903 -9.79 -2.85 21.81
CA THR A 903 -9.14 -2.16 22.93
C THR A 903 -10.14 -2.01 24.07
N ILE A 904 -9.77 -2.47 25.25
CA ILE A 904 -10.50 -2.26 26.50
C ILE A 904 -9.65 -1.31 27.35
N ARG A 905 -10.31 -0.33 27.95
CA ARG A 905 -9.69 0.75 28.69
C ARG A 905 -10.21 0.77 30.12
N PHE A 906 -9.31 0.99 31.06
CA PHE A 906 -9.59 1.24 32.46
C PHE A 906 -8.88 2.52 32.88
N ASP A 907 -9.66 3.55 33.20
CA ASP A 907 -9.14 4.86 33.62
C ASP A 907 -9.52 5.10 35.08
N MET A 908 -8.61 5.73 35.82
CA MET A 908 -8.80 6.14 37.20
C MET A 908 -8.71 7.67 37.29
N PRO A 909 -9.83 8.42 37.22
CA PRO A 909 -9.85 9.86 37.44
C PRO A 909 -9.59 10.17 38.91
N LEU A 910 -8.35 10.51 39.24
CA LEU A 910 -7.92 10.71 40.62
C LEU A 910 -8.21 12.12 41.14
N TRP A 911 -8.32 13.10 40.24
CA TRP A 911 -8.53 14.50 40.57
C TRP A 911 -9.69 15.09 39.76
N LEU A 912 -10.55 15.88 40.42
CA LEU A 912 -11.57 16.73 39.81
C LEU A 912 -11.41 18.16 40.32
N ASN A 913 -11.50 19.17 39.46
CA ASN A 913 -11.45 20.58 39.91
C ASN A 913 -12.76 21.06 40.54
N ARG A 914 -13.86 20.34 40.29
CA ARG A 914 -15.21 20.60 40.82
C ARG A 914 -15.84 19.26 41.12
N THR A 915 -16.11 18.99 42.38
CA THR A 915 -16.54 17.67 42.86
C THR A 915 -18.06 17.55 42.97
N PRO A 916 -18.58 16.32 43.00
CA PRO A 916 -19.97 16.07 43.39
C PRO A 916 -20.29 16.56 44.80
N ALA A 917 -21.48 17.11 45.02
CA ALA A 917 -21.89 17.58 46.35
C ALA A 917 -21.93 16.45 47.39
N THR A 918 -22.24 15.22 46.95
CA THR A 918 -22.23 14.02 47.79
C THR A 918 -20.83 13.44 48.00
N ASP A 919 -19.81 13.96 47.32
CA ASP A 919 -18.45 13.44 47.33
C ASP A 919 -17.44 14.59 47.15
N PRO A 920 -17.24 15.42 48.19
CA PRO A 920 -16.59 16.72 48.06
C PRO A 920 -15.07 16.64 47.82
N GLU A 921 -14.46 15.46 47.92
CA GLU A 921 -13.01 15.29 47.87
C GLU A 921 -12.43 15.49 46.46
N TYR A 922 -11.58 16.49 46.31
CA TYR A 922 -10.90 16.80 45.04
C TYR A 922 -10.05 15.63 44.56
N PHE A 923 -9.39 14.93 45.50
CA PHE A 923 -8.59 13.72 45.23
C PHE A 923 -9.27 12.49 45.80
N GLN A 924 -9.62 11.54 44.93
CA GLN A 924 -10.31 10.32 45.33
C GLN A 924 -10.07 9.21 44.32
N PHE A 925 -10.13 7.96 44.78
CA PHE A 925 -10.16 6.82 43.88
C PHE A 925 -11.50 6.74 43.15
N ARG A 926 -11.51 7.09 41.87
CA ARG A 926 -12.61 6.87 40.93
C ARG A 926 -12.13 5.95 39.83
N TRP A 927 -13.04 5.22 39.19
CA TRP A 927 -12.71 4.31 38.09
C TRP A 927 -13.81 4.26 37.05
N ILE A 928 -13.40 4.11 35.78
CA ILE A 928 -14.28 3.98 34.63
C ILE A 928 -13.75 2.93 33.65
N PHE A 929 -14.65 2.23 32.98
CA PHE A 929 -14.36 1.35 31.85
C PHE A 929 -14.81 1.97 30.54
N GLY A 930 -14.00 1.76 29.50
CA GLY A 930 -14.36 2.13 28.15
C GLY A 930 -13.90 1.10 27.12
N ILE A 931 -14.56 1.13 25.97
CA ILE A 931 -14.15 0.39 24.78
C ILE A 931 -13.58 1.39 23.78
N ASN A 932 -12.46 1.00 23.15
CA ASN A 932 -11.57 1.84 22.35
C ASN A 932 -10.76 2.85 23.19
N ARG A 933 -9.92 3.64 22.52
CA ARG A 933 -9.23 4.79 23.13
C ARG A 933 -10.22 5.94 23.34
N ALA A 934 -9.84 6.90 24.19
CA ALA A 934 -10.62 8.12 24.40
C ALA A 934 -10.72 8.98 23.12
N PHE A 935 -9.61 9.07 22.37
CA PHE A 935 -9.49 9.81 21.12
C PHE A 935 -8.28 9.35 20.28
#